data_AF-A0A2G4IDT7-F1
#
_entry.id   AF-A0A2G4IDT7-F1
#
_cell.length_a   1.000
_cell.length_b   1.000
_cell.length_c   1.000
_cell.angle_alpha   90.00
_cell.angle_beta   90.00
_cell.angle_gamma   90.00
#
_symmetry.space_group_name_H-M   'P 1'
#
loop_
_entity.id
_entity.type
_entity.pdbx_description
1 polymer ?
#
loop_
_entity_poly.entity_id
_entity_poly.type
_entity_poly.pdbx_seq_one_letter_code
_entity_poly.pdbx_strand_id
1 'polypeptide(L)'
;MKTGRSCRTSTISTAGNWDSRQTPPSRSPVPTRCSRLAAAREMATDSAGAPTSIAESRGTLPSLRQTVNRAHSSAFQDAAPQSSSSPTARTLTRARPPAASPTGCSSTAAPGEIASLDAVAYSPRMTYDLRSVSLPRLGSRALAFLVTLLENRFVGPTLIEKLKRDAGITRLRTLDIAEPPTYFPTHSSEDPGIPALAQVDPDDSPYSDQPSAPPPPRGFQFPGAEQYIAAFRSGRITPRDIAQNFVTQWQASDAHDRPLRAFIAVRADDLAAQADASTVRWKAGKPLGPWDGVPIAVKDELHAIGYPLTVGTRLLGGAPSAMDATVVARMRAAGALIVGKANMHEIGINITGLNPHYGTTRNPYDDAYHTGGSSSGPATAVASGLVPVAIGADGGGSIRIPAAFCGLVGIKPTFGRVSAHGAATLVWSVAHLGPIAGTVRDCAAAYALMAGEDPLDPTSRAHPSVALDVAVPGSLRGIRMGVYWPWFRHASKDVVERCEAMVREFSRLGATLIEVDIPELDLERVAHVAAITGEIAAAMALHHPARRTEFSLDTRTNLAIARSFSAAELVTAARVRTRAMTHWKAAFRDVHIIITPATGQVAPRINPAALVRGESDLSMTTEVMRFAFPPNLTGHPAISFPAGYDASGLPIGLQVIGRPWSERLLFRVAAMAEQLVDRRKPKRWYPLLDA
;
A
#
# COMPACT_ATOMS: atom_id res chain seq x y z
N MET A 1 -8.08 61.36 -21.87
CA MET A 1 -8.80 61.67 -23.12
C MET A 1 -9.73 60.50 -23.46
N LYS A 2 -10.90 60.83 -24.04
CA LYS A 2 -11.76 60.11 -25.01
C LYS A 2 -11.53 58.58 -25.26
N THR A 3 -12.46 57.60 -25.20
CA THR A 3 -13.94 57.43 -25.32
C THR A 3 -14.48 56.92 -26.67
N GLY A 4 -15.25 55.82 -26.66
CA GLY A 4 -16.18 55.36 -27.73
C GLY A 4 -15.55 54.52 -28.86
N ARG A 5 -16.29 53.75 -29.68
CA ARG A 5 -17.75 53.40 -29.77
C ARG A 5 -17.86 51.90 -30.17
N SER A 6 -18.93 51.11 -29.94
CA SER A 6 -20.33 51.30 -29.51
C SER A 6 -21.39 51.59 -30.60
N CYS A 7 -21.85 50.53 -31.29
CA CYS A 7 -23.17 50.36 -31.94
C CYS A 7 -23.73 48.97 -31.51
N ARG A 8 -25.00 48.71 -31.16
CA ARG A 8 -26.35 49.15 -31.65
C ARG A 8 -26.69 48.60 -33.04
N THR A 9 -27.89 48.09 -33.35
CA THR A 9 -29.18 47.90 -32.62
C THR A 9 -29.94 46.70 -33.26
N SER A 10 -31.15 46.22 -32.92
CA SER A 10 -32.27 46.75 -32.11
C SER A 10 -33.18 45.62 -31.56
N THR A 11 -34.06 45.96 -30.62
CA THR A 11 -35.18 45.14 -30.10
C THR A 11 -36.45 45.22 -30.95
N ILE A 12 -37.37 44.26 -30.80
CA ILE A 12 -38.83 44.47 -30.78
C ILE A 12 -39.49 43.36 -29.94
N SER A 13 -40.62 43.65 -29.30
CA SER A 13 -41.38 42.72 -28.46
C SER A 13 -42.88 42.86 -28.69
N THR A 14 -43.63 41.77 -28.68
CA THR A 14 -45.08 41.73 -28.47
C THR A 14 -45.46 40.51 -27.64
N ALA A 15 -46.54 40.63 -26.86
CA ALA A 15 -47.10 39.56 -26.05
C ALA A 15 -48.52 39.21 -26.51
N GLY A 16 -49.02 38.03 -26.16
CA GLY A 16 -50.39 37.61 -26.46
C GLY A 16 -50.77 36.32 -25.75
N ASN A 17 -51.59 36.42 -24.69
CA ASN A 17 -52.33 35.30 -24.14
C ASN A 17 -53.53 34.97 -25.04
N TRP A 18 -53.86 33.70 -25.22
CA TRP A 18 -55.24 33.20 -25.31
C TRP A 18 -55.31 31.76 -24.79
N ASP A 19 -56.42 31.40 -24.16
CA ASP A 19 -56.71 30.08 -23.58
C ASP A 19 -57.80 29.36 -24.39
N SER A 20 -57.64 28.05 -24.61
CA SER A 20 -58.68 27.03 -24.30
C SER A 20 -58.43 25.64 -24.90
N ARG A 21 -58.44 24.65 -24.01
CA ARG A 21 -59.07 23.31 -24.13
C ARG A 21 -59.03 22.56 -25.48
N GLN A 22 -58.34 21.41 -25.49
CA GLN A 22 -59.00 20.12 -25.80
C GLN A 22 -58.26 18.93 -25.17
N THR A 23 -58.91 17.77 -25.11
CA THR A 23 -58.58 16.65 -24.21
C THR A 23 -57.61 15.60 -24.78
N PRO A 24 -56.80 14.92 -23.94
CA PRO A 24 -55.90 13.85 -24.36
C PRO A 24 -56.56 12.47 -24.41
N PRO A 25 -56.04 11.51 -25.20
CA PRO A 25 -56.43 10.12 -25.14
C PRO A 25 -55.85 9.40 -23.90
N SER A 26 -56.77 9.03 -23.00
CA SER A 26 -56.77 7.80 -22.17
C SER A 26 -56.16 6.56 -22.86
N ARG A 27 -55.71 5.47 -22.22
CA ARG A 27 -55.61 4.93 -20.83
C ARG A 27 -54.70 3.66 -20.94
N SER A 28 -54.32 2.83 -19.95
CA SER A 28 -54.84 2.49 -18.60
C SER A 28 -53.68 2.14 -17.63
N PRO A 29 -53.84 2.33 -16.30
CA PRO A 29 -52.87 1.87 -15.28
C PRO A 29 -53.51 0.91 -14.23
N VAL A 30 -52.83 0.70 -13.09
CA VAL A 30 -53.36 0.10 -11.82
C VAL A 30 -53.44 -1.46 -11.90
N PRO A 31 -53.18 -2.27 -10.83
CA PRO A 31 -53.30 -1.95 -9.40
C PRO A 31 -52.11 -2.21 -8.47
N THR A 32 -51.85 -1.23 -7.62
CA THR A 32 -51.61 -1.49 -6.19
C THR A 32 -52.91 -1.94 -5.52
N ARG A 33 -52.84 -2.91 -4.60
CA ARG A 33 -53.89 -3.16 -3.60
C ARG A 33 -53.27 -3.31 -2.22
N CYS A 34 -53.81 -2.55 -1.27
CA CYS A 34 -53.64 -2.78 0.15
C CYS A 34 -55.03 -2.72 0.77
N SER A 35 -55.42 -3.73 1.53
CA SER A 35 -56.76 -3.82 2.14
C SER A 35 -56.67 -4.58 3.47
N ARG A 36 -57.12 -3.93 4.55
CA ARG A 36 -57.17 -4.50 5.90
C ARG A 36 -58.50 -5.20 6.17
N LEU A 37 -58.44 -6.22 7.02
CA LEU A 37 -59.45 -6.64 8.00
C LEU A 37 -58.67 -6.68 9.35
N ALA A 38 -59.04 -6.13 10.51
CA ALA A 38 -60.34 -5.93 11.19
C ALA A 38 -61.00 -7.27 11.60
N ALA A 39 -61.34 -7.58 12.87
CA ALA A 39 -61.16 -6.93 14.19
C ALA A 39 -60.95 -8.06 15.26
N ALA A 40 -60.80 -7.90 16.59
CA ALA A 40 -60.98 -6.85 17.61
C ALA A 40 -59.75 -6.82 18.58
N ARG A 41 -59.56 -6.01 19.63
CA ARG A 41 -60.37 -5.20 20.58
C ARG A 41 -60.93 -5.94 21.82
N GLU A 42 -60.17 -5.92 22.93
CA GLU A 42 -60.57 -5.59 24.32
C GLU A 42 -59.30 -5.51 25.21
N MET A 43 -59.10 -4.46 26.03
CA MET A 43 -59.47 -4.30 27.47
C MET A 43 -58.75 -5.28 28.43
N ALA A 44 -58.19 -4.86 29.57
CA ALA A 44 -57.89 -3.51 30.10
C ALA A 44 -56.93 -3.60 31.32
N THR A 45 -56.33 -2.46 31.73
CA THR A 45 -55.80 -2.14 33.11
C THR A 45 -54.73 -3.05 33.74
N ASP A 46 -54.00 -2.66 34.79
CA ASP A 46 -53.32 -1.41 35.17
C ASP A 46 -52.35 -1.75 36.34
N SER A 47 -51.59 -0.78 36.84
CA SER A 47 -50.92 -0.73 38.16
C SER A 47 -49.73 -1.69 38.45
N ALA A 48 -48.55 -1.07 38.52
CA ALA A 48 -47.55 -1.11 39.59
C ALA A 48 -47.32 -2.39 40.44
N GLY A 49 -46.05 -2.82 40.53
CA GLY A 49 -45.60 -3.78 41.56
C GLY A 49 -44.11 -4.13 41.53
N ALA A 50 -43.34 -3.56 42.46
CA ALA A 50 -42.01 -4.01 42.88
C ALA A 50 -42.00 -4.02 44.44
N PRO A 51 -41.06 -4.65 45.18
CA PRO A 51 -39.76 -5.21 44.76
C PRO A 51 -39.52 -6.64 45.35
N THR A 52 -38.28 -6.95 45.78
CA THR A 52 -37.80 -8.19 46.49
C THR A 52 -37.86 -9.51 45.69
N SER A 53 -36.85 -10.40 45.58
CA SER A 53 -35.61 -10.80 46.31
C SER A 53 -35.77 -12.07 47.17
N ILE A 54 -34.69 -12.89 47.26
CA ILE A 54 -34.59 -14.19 47.99
C ILE A 54 -35.24 -15.37 47.21
N ALA A 55 -34.76 -16.61 47.20
CA ALA A 55 -33.40 -17.22 47.23
C ALA A 55 -33.53 -18.74 46.89
N GLU A 56 -32.41 -19.47 46.84
CA GLU A 56 -32.31 -20.96 46.84
C GLU A 56 -32.86 -21.74 45.62
N SER A 57 -32.54 -23.03 45.40
CA SER A 57 -31.25 -23.76 45.58
C SER A 57 -31.27 -25.11 44.80
N ARG A 58 -30.08 -25.73 44.61
CA ARG A 58 -29.83 -27.12 44.14
C ARG A 58 -30.09 -27.38 42.62
N GLY A 59 -29.44 -28.36 41.97
CA GLY A 59 -28.43 -29.35 42.41
C GLY A 59 -27.33 -29.60 41.35
N THR A 60 -26.12 -30.00 41.74
CA THR A 60 -25.59 -31.40 41.75
C THR A 60 -25.39 -32.04 40.36
N LEU A 61 -24.16 -32.09 39.81
CA LEU A 61 -23.17 -33.22 39.85
C LEU A 61 -23.45 -34.35 38.79
N PRO A 62 -22.48 -35.21 38.37
CA PRO A 62 -21.07 -34.93 38.01
C PRO A 62 -20.48 -35.76 36.81
N SER A 63 -19.30 -35.34 36.33
CA SER A 63 -18.11 -36.16 35.92
C SER A 63 -18.12 -37.30 34.86
N LEU A 64 -17.05 -37.29 34.02
CA LEU A 64 -16.35 -38.40 33.31
C LEU A 64 -17.12 -39.12 32.17
N ARG A 65 -16.57 -39.44 30.98
CA ARG A 65 -15.24 -39.89 30.45
C ARG A 65 -14.79 -41.32 30.80
N GLN A 66 -15.06 -42.25 29.88
CA GLN A 66 -14.20 -43.31 29.29
C GLN A 66 -14.98 -43.89 28.06
N THR A 67 -14.52 -44.78 27.18
CA THR A 67 -13.52 -45.87 27.24
C THR A 67 -12.93 -46.12 25.82
N VAL A 68 -11.93 -46.97 25.62
CA VAL A 68 -10.49 -46.69 25.72
C VAL A 68 -9.69 -47.69 24.84
N ASN A 69 -8.58 -47.30 24.19
CA ASN A 69 -7.44 -48.17 23.82
C ASN A 69 -6.30 -47.32 23.20
N ARG A 70 -5.11 -47.20 23.82
CA ARG A 70 -3.93 -48.12 23.90
C ARG A 70 -2.94 -47.89 22.75
N ALA A 71 -1.61 -47.79 22.96
CA ALA A 71 -0.83 -47.98 24.19
C ALA A 71 0.58 -47.31 24.15
N HIS A 72 1.12 -46.97 25.35
CA HIS A 72 2.54 -46.95 25.82
C HIS A 72 3.69 -46.35 24.96
N SER A 73 4.72 -45.68 25.52
CA SER A 73 4.96 -45.14 26.89
C SER A 73 6.14 -44.13 26.90
N SER A 74 6.24 -43.34 27.99
CA SER A 74 7.44 -42.67 28.60
C SER A 74 8.79 -42.64 27.84
N ALA A 75 9.46 -41.51 27.54
CA ALA A 75 9.82 -40.29 28.32
C ALA A 75 11.19 -40.35 29.06
N PHE A 76 11.89 -39.20 29.09
CA PHE A 76 13.28 -38.93 29.49
C PHE A 76 13.64 -39.25 30.96
N GLN A 77 14.92 -39.61 31.25
CA GLN A 77 15.93 -38.67 31.83
C GLN A 77 17.33 -39.29 32.06
N ASP A 78 18.36 -38.50 31.72
CA ASP A 78 19.68 -38.25 32.37
C ASP A 78 20.74 -39.34 32.70
N ALA A 79 21.99 -38.81 32.80
CA ALA A 79 23.24 -39.35 33.35
C ALA A 79 24.12 -40.30 32.49
N ALA A 80 25.44 -40.17 32.72
CA ALA A 80 26.58 -40.87 32.12
C ALA A 80 27.58 -41.23 33.27
N PRO A 81 28.82 -41.75 33.08
CA PRO A 81 29.56 -42.09 31.85
C PRO A 81 30.36 -43.44 31.92
N GLN A 82 31.34 -43.60 31.00
CA GLN A 82 32.56 -44.46 31.03
C GLN A 82 32.59 -45.82 30.27
N SER A 83 33.64 -45.93 29.43
CA SER A 83 34.44 -47.09 28.95
C SER A 83 33.93 -48.53 29.15
N SER A 84 34.09 -49.44 28.16
CA SER A 84 35.43 -49.95 27.76
C SER A 84 35.42 -50.97 26.57
N SER A 85 36.61 -51.38 26.14
CA SER A 85 36.96 -52.58 25.32
C SER A 85 36.42 -52.78 23.89
N SER A 86 37.29 -52.47 22.92
CA SER A 86 37.62 -53.29 21.72
C SER A 86 38.46 -54.53 22.18
N PRO A 87 38.66 -55.67 21.45
CA PRO A 87 38.71 -55.89 19.99
C PRO A 87 37.88 -57.13 19.50
N THR A 88 37.81 -57.56 18.22
CA THR A 88 38.86 -58.00 17.29
C THR A 88 38.40 -58.08 15.82
N ALA A 89 39.36 -58.12 14.87
CA ALA A 89 39.12 -58.14 13.42
C ALA A 89 39.23 -59.53 12.77
N ARG A 90 38.73 -59.67 11.54
CA ARG A 90 39.27 -60.62 10.54
C ARG A 90 39.13 -60.12 9.10
N THR A 91 40.23 -60.24 8.36
CA THR A 91 40.41 -59.80 6.96
C THR A 91 40.02 -60.91 5.98
N LEU A 92 39.62 -60.57 4.75
CA LEU A 92 39.92 -61.39 3.56
C LEU A 92 39.91 -60.57 2.26
N THR A 93 40.51 -61.11 1.20
CA THR A 93 41.18 -60.35 0.12
C THR A 93 40.41 -60.17 -1.20
N ARG A 94 40.41 -58.92 -1.68
CA ARG A 94 40.92 -58.47 -3.01
C ARG A 94 40.68 -59.36 -4.26
N ALA A 95 39.99 -58.81 -5.26
CA ALA A 95 40.08 -59.17 -6.67
C ALA A 95 40.26 -57.91 -7.56
N ARG A 96 40.73 -58.05 -8.81
CA ARG A 96 41.09 -56.92 -9.70
C ARG A 96 40.92 -57.29 -11.19
N PRO A 97 40.24 -56.48 -12.02
CA PRO A 97 40.29 -56.58 -13.49
C PRO A 97 41.50 -55.80 -14.09
N PRO A 98 41.84 -56.02 -15.37
CA PRO A 98 43.10 -55.55 -15.97
C PRO A 98 43.03 -54.14 -16.58
N ALA A 99 44.19 -53.64 -17.02
CA ALA A 99 44.35 -52.40 -17.77
C ALA A 99 44.91 -52.67 -19.19
N ALA A 100 44.54 -51.81 -20.13
CA ALA A 100 45.14 -51.69 -21.47
C ALA A 100 45.18 -50.20 -21.88
N SER A 101 46.10 -49.83 -22.76
CA SER A 101 46.54 -48.44 -22.99
C SER A 101 47.41 -48.35 -24.28
N PRO A 102 47.80 -47.16 -24.77
CA PRO A 102 47.12 -45.86 -24.78
C PRO A 102 47.15 -45.16 -26.18
N THR A 103 46.38 -44.09 -26.36
CA THR A 103 46.66 -43.01 -27.34
C THR A 103 46.34 -41.63 -26.72
N GLY A 104 46.98 -40.57 -27.22
CA GLY A 104 47.05 -39.24 -26.57
C GLY A 104 45.74 -38.43 -26.54
N CYS A 105 45.71 -37.24 -25.92
CA CYS A 105 46.85 -36.40 -25.52
C CYS A 105 46.60 -35.58 -24.23
N SER A 106 47.60 -34.77 -23.82
CA SER A 106 47.62 -33.84 -22.69
C SER A 106 46.44 -32.84 -22.68
N SER A 107 46.04 -32.22 -21.55
CA SER A 107 46.87 -31.82 -20.41
C SER A 107 46.20 -31.89 -19.02
N THR A 108 47.02 -31.82 -17.98
CA THR A 108 46.63 -31.84 -16.56
C THR A 108 46.39 -30.43 -16.01
N ALA A 109 45.28 -30.23 -15.30
CA ALA A 109 45.09 -29.11 -14.37
C ALA A 109 45.14 -29.63 -12.92
N ALA A 110 45.91 -28.96 -12.05
CA ALA A 110 45.93 -29.23 -10.62
C ALA A 110 44.70 -28.62 -9.92
N PRO A 111 44.28 -29.13 -8.73
CA PRO A 111 43.19 -28.52 -7.97
C PRO A 111 43.62 -27.13 -7.46
N GLY A 112 43.08 -26.08 -8.09
CA GLY A 112 43.29 -24.68 -7.68
C GLY A 112 42.55 -24.34 -6.38
N GLU A 113 43.06 -23.35 -5.67
CA GLU A 113 42.55 -22.90 -4.37
C GLU A 113 41.15 -22.28 -4.48
N ILE A 114 40.37 -22.39 -3.40
CA ILE A 114 39.08 -21.69 -3.29
C ILE A 114 39.37 -20.21 -3.01
N ALA A 115 39.41 -19.41 -4.05
CA ALA A 115 39.58 -17.97 -3.95
C ALA A 115 38.43 -17.31 -3.14
N SER A 116 38.79 -16.40 -2.24
CA SER A 116 37.85 -15.61 -1.44
C SER A 116 36.95 -14.74 -2.32
N LEU A 117 35.64 -14.75 -2.07
CA LEU A 117 34.61 -13.99 -2.81
C LEU A 117 34.55 -12.49 -2.44
N ASP A 118 35.70 -11.88 -2.18
CA ASP A 118 35.85 -10.45 -1.86
C ASP A 118 36.50 -9.68 -3.01
N ALA A 119 36.18 -8.39 -3.11
CA ALA A 119 36.63 -7.44 -4.13
C ALA A 119 36.21 -7.77 -5.59
N VAL A 120 34.89 -7.75 -5.85
CA VAL A 120 34.42 -7.34 -7.19
C VAL A 120 34.90 -5.92 -7.47
N ALA A 121 35.77 -5.76 -8.48
CA ALA A 121 36.33 -4.46 -8.85
C ALA A 121 35.22 -3.48 -9.29
N TYR A 122 35.20 -2.29 -8.70
CA TYR A 122 34.21 -1.26 -9.03
C TYR A 122 34.54 -0.65 -10.40
N SER A 123 33.70 -0.97 -11.40
CA SER A 123 33.82 -0.46 -12.77
C SER A 123 33.61 1.07 -12.84
N PRO A 124 33.96 1.75 -13.94
CA PRO A 124 33.68 3.18 -14.12
C PRO A 124 32.19 3.50 -13.93
N ARG A 125 31.88 4.72 -13.46
CA ARG A 125 30.50 5.20 -13.21
C ARG A 125 29.55 4.79 -14.33
N MET A 126 28.63 3.87 -14.02
CA MET A 126 27.71 3.31 -15.02
C MET A 126 26.69 4.37 -15.46
N THR A 127 26.54 4.51 -16.78
CA THR A 127 25.56 5.45 -17.36
C THR A 127 24.13 5.04 -17.00
N TYR A 128 23.39 5.95 -16.39
CA TYR A 128 21.98 5.80 -16.04
C TYR A 128 21.13 5.32 -17.24
N ASP A 129 20.38 4.23 -17.07
CA ASP A 129 19.78 3.45 -18.16
C ASP A 129 18.25 3.52 -18.25
N LEU A 130 17.56 3.97 -17.20
CA LEU A 130 16.10 3.90 -17.04
C LEU A 130 15.34 4.87 -17.98
N ARG A 131 14.72 4.32 -19.02
CA ARG A 131 14.13 5.11 -20.12
C ARG A 131 12.70 5.55 -19.85
N SER A 132 12.30 6.66 -20.46
CA SER A 132 10.88 6.98 -20.67
C SER A 132 10.28 6.07 -21.74
N VAL A 133 9.04 5.62 -21.54
CA VAL A 133 8.26 4.89 -22.54
C VAL A 133 7.33 5.88 -23.23
N SER A 134 7.32 5.90 -24.56
CA SER A 134 6.42 6.73 -25.36
C SER A 134 5.50 5.85 -26.20
N LEU A 135 4.28 5.66 -25.71
CA LEU A 135 3.21 4.89 -26.33
C LEU A 135 1.90 5.70 -26.33
N PRO A 136 1.02 5.51 -27.34
CA PRO A 136 -0.24 6.25 -27.43
C PRO A 136 -1.21 5.86 -26.31
N ARG A 137 -1.81 6.86 -25.65
CA ARG A 137 -2.89 6.67 -24.67
C ARG A 137 -4.14 6.08 -25.33
N LEU A 138 -4.59 4.93 -24.85
CA LEU A 138 -5.74 4.19 -25.40
C LEU A 138 -6.98 4.35 -24.52
N GLY A 139 -7.86 5.29 -24.87
CA GLY A 139 -9.17 5.42 -24.24
C GLY A 139 -10.13 4.27 -24.57
N SER A 140 -11.18 4.11 -23.76
CA SER A 140 -12.19 3.02 -23.76
C SER A 140 -12.43 2.28 -25.09
N ARG A 141 -12.69 2.99 -26.21
CA ARG A 141 -12.97 2.35 -27.52
C ARG A 141 -11.74 1.68 -28.15
N ALA A 142 -10.60 2.34 -28.14
CA ALA A 142 -9.35 1.79 -28.68
C ALA A 142 -8.84 0.65 -27.80
N LEU A 143 -8.96 0.79 -26.47
CA LEU A 143 -8.60 -0.26 -25.52
C LEU A 143 -9.48 -1.51 -25.68
N ALA A 144 -10.79 -1.35 -25.89
CA ALA A 144 -11.68 -2.49 -26.14
C ALA A 144 -11.30 -3.28 -27.41
N PHE A 145 -10.85 -2.57 -28.47
CA PHE A 145 -10.35 -3.20 -29.68
C PHE A 145 -9.01 -3.92 -29.42
N LEU A 146 -8.07 -3.28 -28.72
CA LEU A 146 -6.80 -3.91 -28.34
C LEU A 146 -7.02 -5.19 -27.51
N VAL A 147 -7.85 -5.14 -26.46
CA VAL A 147 -8.22 -6.33 -25.65
C VAL A 147 -8.79 -7.44 -26.52
N THR A 148 -9.63 -7.11 -27.51
CA THR A 148 -10.20 -8.09 -28.45
C THR A 148 -9.14 -8.74 -29.33
N LEU A 149 -8.07 -8.03 -29.70
CA LEU A 149 -6.92 -8.60 -30.42
C LEU A 149 -6.02 -9.44 -29.50
N LEU A 150 -5.72 -8.98 -28.29
CA LEU A 150 -4.89 -9.70 -27.31
C LEU A 150 -5.53 -11.01 -26.85
N GLU A 151 -6.86 -11.03 -26.66
CA GLU A 151 -7.62 -12.22 -26.31
C GLU A 151 -7.95 -13.16 -27.50
N ASN A 152 -7.50 -12.83 -28.72
CA ASN A 152 -7.74 -13.62 -29.92
C ASN A 152 -6.70 -14.75 -30.07
N ARG A 153 -7.16 -16.00 -30.23
CA ARG A 153 -6.28 -17.19 -30.31
C ARG A 153 -5.27 -17.20 -31.46
N PHE A 154 -5.49 -16.41 -32.52
CA PHE A 154 -4.63 -16.38 -33.71
C PHE A 154 -3.73 -15.12 -33.74
N VAL A 155 -4.27 -13.95 -33.38
CA VAL A 155 -3.55 -12.66 -33.45
C VAL A 155 -2.84 -12.32 -32.13
N GLY A 156 -3.44 -12.71 -30.99
CA GLY A 156 -2.99 -12.38 -29.65
C GLY A 156 -1.54 -12.76 -29.36
N PRO A 157 -1.09 -14.00 -29.61
CA PRO A 157 0.28 -14.41 -29.31
C PRO A 157 1.35 -13.53 -29.96
N THR A 158 1.20 -13.24 -31.25
CA THR A 158 2.14 -12.39 -32.02
C THR A 158 2.12 -10.94 -31.55
N LEU A 159 0.93 -10.41 -31.22
CA LEU A 159 0.78 -9.05 -30.71
C LEU A 159 1.36 -8.89 -29.30
N ILE A 160 1.12 -9.87 -28.41
CA ILE A 160 1.67 -9.90 -27.05
C ILE A 160 3.20 -10.02 -27.10
N GLU A 161 3.76 -10.86 -27.98
CA GLU A 161 5.20 -10.97 -28.18
C GLU A 161 5.83 -9.66 -28.67
N LYS A 162 5.15 -8.91 -29.55
CA LYS A 162 5.59 -7.56 -29.92
C LYS A 162 5.59 -6.63 -28.70
N LEU A 163 4.51 -6.59 -27.92
CA LEU A 163 4.41 -5.73 -26.74
C LEU A 163 5.46 -6.08 -25.67
N LYS A 164 5.76 -7.37 -25.46
CA LYS A 164 6.86 -7.81 -24.59
C LYS A 164 8.22 -7.33 -25.07
N ARG A 165 8.44 -7.27 -26.40
CA ARG A 165 9.67 -6.73 -26.99
C ARG A 165 9.76 -5.21 -26.82
N ASP A 166 8.68 -4.49 -27.13
CA ASP A 166 8.58 -3.04 -26.99
C ASP A 166 8.80 -2.59 -25.53
N ALA A 167 8.30 -3.36 -24.54
CA ALA A 167 8.46 -3.09 -23.11
C ALA A 167 9.83 -3.50 -22.53
N GLY A 168 10.68 -4.17 -23.32
CA GLY A 168 11.99 -4.70 -22.91
C GLY A 168 11.97 -6.07 -22.21
N ILE A 169 10.80 -6.68 -22.03
CA ILE A 169 10.62 -7.95 -21.29
C ILE A 169 11.36 -9.12 -21.97
N THR A 170 11.45 -9.12 -23.30
CA THR A 170 12.19 -10.17 -24.03
C THR A 170 13.69 -10.20 -23.71
N ARG A 171 14.26 -9.14 -23.11
CA ARG A 171 15.65 -9.14 -22.60
C ARG A 171 15.89 -10.29 -21.61
N LEU A 172 14.88 -10.68 -20.82
CA LEU A 172 14.97 -11.79 -19.85
C LEU A 172 15.21 -13.17 -20.47
N ARG A 173 15.15 -13.31 -21.80
CA ARG A 173 15.44 -14.56 -22.54
C ARG A 173 16.87 -14.65 -23.06
N THR A 174 17.54 -13.50 -23.21
CA THR A 174 18.88 -13.38 -23.81
C THR A 174 19.88 -12.73 -22.87
N LEU A 175 19.46 -12.39 -21.64
CA LEU A 175 20.31 -11.89 -20.58
C LEU A 175 21.18 -13.05 -20.07
N ASP A 176 22.47 -12.97 -20.31
CA ASP A 176 23.42 -13.75 -19.52
C ASP A 176 23.52 -13.14 -18.11
N ILE A 177 23.29 -14.00 -17.12
CA ILE A 177 23.22 -13.66 -15.70
C ILE A 177 23.67 -14.91 -14.94
N ALA A 178 24.56 -14.73 -13.97
CA ALA A 178 25.18 -15.83 -13.22
C ALA A 178 24.39 -16.14 -11.94
N GLU A 179 23.86 -15.10 -11.32
CA GLU A 179 23.25 -15.08 -10.00
C GLU A 179 22.10 -16.10 -9.86
N PRO A 180 21.96 -16.79 -8.70
CA PRO A 180 20.82 -17.68 -8.45
C PRO A 180 19.52 -16.88 -8.25
N PRO A 181 18.33 -17.49 -8.45
CA PRO A 181 17.06 -16.78 -8.31
C PRO A 181 16.66 -16.53 -6.85
N THR A 182 16.45 -15.27 -6.47
CA THR A 182 15.82 -14.89 -5.20
C THR A 182 14.34 -14.61 -5.43
N TYR A 183 13.48 -15.46 -4.85
CA TYR A 183 12.03 -15.32 -4.96
C TYR A 183 11.46 -14.30 -3.97
N PHE A 184 11.83 -14.37 -2.70
CA PHE A 184 11.42 -13.41 -1.66
C PHE A 184 12.58 -12.49 -1.27
N PRO A 185 12.39 -11.15 -1.21
CA PRO A 185 13.45 -10.21 -0.86
C PRO A 185 13.60 -10.08 0.67
N THR A 186 13.82 -11.22 1.34
CA THR A 186 14.10 -11.28 2.78
C THR A 186 15.53 -10.79 3.06
N HIS A 187 15.69 -10.06 4.16
CA HIS A 187 16.97 -9.54 4.63
C HIS A 187 17.31 -10.13 6.00
N SER A 188 18.60 -10.24 6.33
CA SER A 188 19.02 -10.64 7.69
C SER A 188 18.54 -9.61 8.72
N SER A 189 18.26 -10.06 9.94
CA SER A 189 18.11 -9.18 11.11
C SER A 189 19.43 -8.57 11.56
N GLU A 190 20.56 -9.19 11.18
CA GLU A 190 21.90 -8.67 11.36
C GLU A 190 22.22 -7.66 10.24
N ASP A 191 22.11 -6.35 10.53
CA ASP A 191 22.72 -5.31 9.71
C ASP A 191 24.22 -5.21 10.09
N PRO A 192 25.16 -5.51 9.18
CA PRO A 192 26.59 -5.29 9.44
C PRO A 192 26.92 -3.79 9.61
N GLY A 193 26.02 -2.91 9.16
CA GLY A 193 25.99 -1.51 9.52
C GLY A 193 26.92 -0.58 8.73
N ILE A 194 26.58 0.71 8.78
CA ILE A 194 27.62 1.74 8.93
C ILE A 194 27.80 1.90 10.45
N PRO A 195 29.03 2.05 10.96
CA PRO A 195 29.26 2.36 12.36
C PRO A 195 28.40 3.52 12.87
N ALA A 196 27.51 3.17 13.79
CA ALA A 196 26.90 4.03 14.79
C ALA A 196 26.25 5.36 14.34
N LEU A 197 25.01 5.27 13.84
CA LEU A 197 23.98 6.29 14.14
C LEU A 197 23.74 6.46 15.66
N ALA A 198 24.28 5.55 16.47
CA ALA A 198 24.36 5.57 17.93
C ALA A 198 25.59 6.31 18.51
N GLN A 199 26.48 6.89 17.68
CA GLN A 199 27.55 7.80 18.13
C GLN A 199 27.17 9.28 17.98
N VAL A 200 25.97 9.58 17.48
CA VAL A 200 25.32 10.88 17.70
C VAL A 200 24.48 10.74 18.96
N ASP A 201 25.14 10.82 20.11
CA ASP A 201 24.46 11.25 21.33
C ASP A 201 23.91 12.67 21.08
N PRO A 202 22.63 12.96 21.38
CA PRO A 202 22.05 14.28 21.13
C PRO A 202 22.75 15.42 21.88
N ASP A 203 23.43 15.15 23.00
CA ASP A 203 24.03 16.17 23.86
C ASP A 203 25.53 16.40 23.63
N ASP A 204 26.26 15.45 23.02
CA ASP A 204 27.73 15.49 22.86
C ASP A 204 28.19 16.34 21.65
N SER A 205 27.63 17.55 21.55
CA SER A 205 27.96 18.58 20.56
C SER A 205 28.99 19.56 21.15
N PRO A 206 30.23 19.66 20.62
CA PRO A 206 31.21 20.67 21.06
C PRO A 206 30.81 22.11 20.73
N TYR A 207 29.65 22.30 20.08
CA TYR A 207 28.91 23.56 20.05
C TYR A 207 27.65 23.38 20.90
N SER A 208 27.72 23.86 22.14
CA SER A 208 26.62 23.80 23.13
C SER A 208 25.57 24.91 22.96
N ASP A 209 25.60 25.62 21.83
CA ASP A 209 24.52 26.51 21.41
C ASP A 209 23.29 25.66 21.08
N GLN A 210 22.43 25.54 22.09
CA GLN A 210 21.10 24.94 22.13
C GLN A 210 20.53 24.54 20.76
N PRO A 211 20.20 23.26 20.50
CA PRO A 211 19.43 22.90 19.32
C PRO A 211 18.07 23.62 19.40
N SER A 212 17.93 24.71 18.64
CA SER A 212 16.73 25.54 18.61
C SER A 212 15.51 24.65 18.44
N ALA A 213 14.52 24.79 19.33
CA ALA A 213 13.33 23.95 19.34
C ALA A 213 12.77 23.79 17.92
N PRO A 214 12.45 22.55 17.48
CA PRO A 214 12.15 22.27 16.08
C PRO A 214 11.06 23.22 15.58
N PRO A 215 11.20 23.78 14.36
CA PRO A 215 10.32 24.83 13.89
C PRO A 215 8.87 24.35 13.91
N PRO A 216 7.91 25.19 14.34
CA PRO A 216 6.50 24.79 14.39
C PRO A 216 5.98 24.47 12.97
N PRO A 217 5.04 23.52 12.84
CA PRO A 217 4.57 23.05 11.55
C PRO A 217 3.81 24.14 10.80
N ARG A 218 3.98 24.19 9.48
CA ARG A 218 3.56 25.31 8.64
C ARG A 218 2.27 25.02 7.90
N GLY A 219 1.40 26.01 7.82
CA GLY A 219 0.13 25.93 7.12
C GLY A 219 -0.87 24.97 7.77
N PHE A 220 -1.68 24.32 6.95
CA PHE A 220 -2.78 23.45 7.36
C PHE A 220 -2.33 22.15 8.04
N GLN A 221 -2.82 21.91 9.26
CA GLN A 221 -2.59 20.68 10.01
C GLN A 221 -3.80 19.74 9.91
N PHE A 222 -3.55 18.47 9.60
CA PHE A 222 -4.58 17.43 9.69
C PHE A 222 -4.85 17.11 11.17
N PRO A 223 -6.11 16.93 11.61
CA PRO A 223 -6.41 16.40 12.93
C PRO A 223 -5.97 14.93 13.01
N GLY A 224 -4.94 14.65 13.81
CA GLY A 224 -4.44 13.31 14.07
C GLY A 224 -5.25 12.57 15.13
N ALA A 225 -4.92 11.30 15.37
CA ALA A 225 -5.62 10.44 16.32
C ALA A 225 -5.62 11.02 17.75
N GLU A 226 -4.53 11.69 18.14
CA GLU A 226 -4.38 12.36 19.44
C GLU A 226 -5.47 13.41 19.69
N GLN A 227 -5.87 14.17 18.68
CA GLN A 227 -6.96 15.16 18.78
C GLN A 227 -8.33 14.50 19.01
N TYR A 228 -8.59 13.32 18.43
CA TYR A 228 -9.80 12.53 18.72
C TYR A 228 -9.77 12.02 20.17
N ILE A 229 -8.66 11.38 20.56
CA ILE A 229 -8.45 10.83 21.91
C ILE A 229 -8.57 11.93 23.00
N ALA A 230 -8.07 13.14 22.75
CA ALA A 230 -8.21 14.28 23.66
C ALA A 230 -9.67 14.79 23.73
N ALA A 231 -10.39 14.81 22.61
CA ALA A 231 -11.79 15.22 22.56
C ALA A 231 -12.73 14.21 23.27
N PHE A 232 -12.45 12.91 23.15
CA PHE A 232 -13.13 11.86 23.92
C PHE A 232 -12.83 11.96 25.43
N ARG A 233 -11.55 12.14 25.80
CA ARG A 233 -11.12 12.27 27.21
C ARG A 233 -11.71 13.48 27.92
N SER A 234 -11.93 14.57 27.20
CA SER A 234 -12.58 15.79 27.72
C SER A 234 -14.11 15.77 27.66
N GLY A 235 -14.71 14.73 27.06
CA GLY A 235 -16.16 14.66 26.87
C GLY A 235 -16.74 15.67 25.87
N ARG A 236 -15.89 16.38 25.10
CA ARG A 236 -16.30 17.36 24.08
C ARG A 236 -17.13 16.72 22.97
N ILE A 237 -16.83 15.47 22.65
CA ILE A 237 -17.46 14.65 21.62
C ILE A 237 -17.29 13.18 22.02
N THR A 238 -18.17 12.29 21.59
CA THR A 238 -18.03 10.84 21.80
C THR A 238 -17.63 10.11 20.52
N PRO A 239 -17.09 8.88 20.62
CA PRO A 239 -16.90 8.02 19.47
C PRO A 239 -18.19 7.80 18.66
N ARG A 240 -19.36 7.77 19.31
CA ARG A 240 -20.65 7.62 18.64
C ARG A 240 -21.03 8.83 17.78
N ASP A 241 -20.70 10.02 18.24
CA ASP A 241 -20.87 11.25 17.46
C ASP A 241 -19.91 11.25 16.26
N ILE A 242 -18.64 10.84 16.44
CA ILE A 242 -17.68 10.67 15.34
C ILE A 242 -18.16 9.67 14.30
N ALA A 243 -18.76 8.55 14.71
CA ALA A 243 -19.39 7.60 13.79
C ALA A 243 -20.58 8.19 13.02
N GLN A 244 -21.41 9.00 13.68
CA GLN A 244 -22.52 9.69 13.01
C GLN A 244 -22.03 10.76 12.04
N ASN A 245 -21.04 11.55 12.44
CA ASN A 245 -20.38 12.57 11.63
C ASN A 245 -19.72 11.93 10.40
N PHE A 246 -19.04 10.79 10.56
CA PHE A 246 -18.48 10.03 9.44
C PHE A 246 -19.54 9.67 8.40
N VAL A 247 -20.69 9.11 8.81
CA VAL A 247 -21.75 8.73 7.89
C VAL A 247 -22.30 9.94 7.13
N THR A 248 -22.57 11.04 7.83
CA THR A 248 -23.03 12.31 7.22
C THR A 248 -22.02 12.88 6.24
N GLN A 249 -20.75 12.97 6.64
CA GLN A 249 -19.67 13.55 5.83
C GLN A 249 -19.30 12.69 4.63
N TRP A 250 -19.30 11.36 4.76
CA TRP A 250 -19.11 10.43 3.64
C TRP A 250 -20.24 10.59 2.62
N GLN A 251 -21.50 10.60 3.06
CA GLN A 251 -22.66 10.81 2.18
C GLN A 251 -22.59 12.16 1.46
N ALA A 252 -22.24 13.24 2.15
CA ALA A 252 -22.02 14.56 1.54
C ALA A 252 -20.90 14.53 0.49
N SER A 253 -19.79 13.83 0.77
CA SER A 253 -18.66 13.73 -0.16
C SER A 253 -18.99 13.03 -1.49
N ASP A 254 -19.97 12.12 -1.48
CA ASP A 254 -20.45 11.36 -2.63
C ASP A 254 -21.76 11.90 -3.24
N ALA A 255 -22.32 12.99 -2.71
CA ALA A 255 -23.52 13.65 -3.23
C ALA A 255 -23.25 14.69 -4.35
N HIS A 256 -21.99 15.03 -4.62
CA HIS A 256 -21.59 15.96 -5.69
C HIS A 256 -21.60 15.29 -7.08
N ASP A 257 -21.77 16.08 -8.16
CA ASP A 257 -21.60 15.69 -9.57
C ASP A 257 -20.32 14.87 -9.84
N ARG A 258 -19.28 15.15 -9.05
CA ARG A 258 -18.03 14.42 -8.96
C ARG A 258 -17.92 13.85 -7.53
N PRO A 259 -18.49 12.66 -7.28
CA PRO A 259 -18.40 12.00 -5.98
C PRO A 259 -16.95 11.60 -5.70
N LEU A 260 -16.51 11.64 -4.44
CA LEU A 260 -15.13 11.29 -4.07
C LEU A 260 -14.82 9.81 -4.30
N ARG A 261 -15.81 8.90 -4.13
CA ARG A 261 -15.68 7.44 -4.24
C ARG A 261 -14.49 6.88 -3.45
N ALA A 262 -14.36 7.36 -2.21
CA ALA A 262 -13.35 6.92 -1.25
C ALA A 262 -13.59 5.48 -0.75
N PHE A 263 -14.85 5.05 -0.67
CA PHE A 263 -15.27 3.74 -0.15
C PHE A 263 -16.03 2.92 -1.21
N ILE A 264 -15.85 1.60 -1.14
CA ILE A 264 -16.66 0.59 -1.85
C ILE A 264 -17.83 0.15 -0.98
N ALA A 265 -17.61 -0.02 0.32
CA ALA A 265 -18.63 -0.46 1.27
C ALA A 265 -18.43 0.19 2.64
N VAL A 266 -19.53 0.69 3.22
CA VAL A 266 -19.65 1.21 4.60
C VAL A 266 -20.88 0.54 5.21
N ARG A 267 -20.79 0.08 6.45
CA ARG A 267 -21.92 -0.48 7.20
C ARG A 267 -22.22 0.42 8.40
N ALA A 268 -23.16 1.34 8.23
CA ALA A 268 -23.47 2.36 9.23
C ALA A 268 -23.89 1.77 10.59
N ASP A 269 -24.71 0.72 10.60
CA ASP A 269 -25.18 0.07 11.84
C ASP A 269 -24.06 -0.67 12.59
N ASP A 270 -23.09 -1.22 11.85
CA ASP A 270 -21.92 -1.91 12.37
C ASP A 270 -20.94 -0.90 12.99
N LEU A 271 -20.66 0.20 12.27
CA LEU A 271 -19.87 1.32 12.76
C LEU A 271 -20.52 1.98 13.99
N ALA A 272 -21.84 2.13 14.01
CA ALA A 272 -22.58 2.60 15.17
C ALA A 272 -22.36 1.68 16.38
N ALA A 273 -22.52 0.36 16.23
CA ALA A 273 -22.30 -0.60 17.31
C ALA A 273 -20.84 -0.62 17.82
N GLN A 274 -19.85 -0.53 16.93
CA GLN A 274 -18.44 -0.37 17.31
C GLN A 274 -18.23 0.91 18.16
N ALA A 275 -18.85 2.02 17.75
CA ALA A 275 -18.71 3.33 18.38
C ALA A 275 -19.50 3.49 19.68
N ASP A 276 -20.67 2.87 19.80
CA ASP A 276 -21.44 2.80 21.05
C ASP A 276 -20.66 2.03 22.12
N ALA A 277 -20.05 0.89 21.75
CA ALA A 277 -19.17 0.12 22.66
C ALA A 277 -17.92 0.93 23.09
N SER A 278 -17.33 1.72 22.19
CA SER A 278 -16.25 2.66 22.52
C SER A 278 -16.72 3.80 23.44
N THR A 279 -17.91 4.34 23.19
CA THR A 279 -18.50 5.40 24.01
C THR A 279 -18.79 4.95 25.44
N VAL A 280 -19.21 3.70 25.64
CA VAL A 280 -19.35 3.10 26.99
C VAL A 280 -17.99 2.99 27.69
N ARG A 281 -16.93 2.54 27.00
CA ARG A 281 -15.56 2.46 27.54
C ARG A 281 -15.02 3.82 27.97
N TRP A 282 -15.19 4.84 27.14
CA TRP A 282 -14.80 6.22 27.45
C TRP A 282 -15.58 6.80 28.65
N LYS A 283 -16.91 6.63 28.70
CA LYS A 283 -17.74 7.04 29.85
C LYS A 283 -17.35 6.32 31.15
N ALA A 284 -16.85 5.09 31.08
CA ALA A 284 -16.35 4.33 32.22
C ALA A 284 -14.88 4.62 32.60
N GLY A 285 -14.20 5.53 31.90
CA GLY A 285 -12.77 5.83 32.12
C GLY A 285 -11.82 4.70 31.73
N LYS A 286 -12.26 3.75 30.90
CA LYS A 286 -11.56 2.50 30.55
C LYS A 286 -11.47 2.29 29.03
N PRO A 287 -10.81 3.20 28.27
CA PRO A 287 -10.59 3.00 26.85
C PRO A 287 -9.76 1.73 26.58
N LEU A 288 -10.07 1.03 25.49
CA LEU A 288 -9.47 -0.26 25.12
C LEU A 288 -7.99 -0.15 24.74
N GLY A 289 -7.58 1.00 24.21
CA GLY A 289 -6.22 1.23 23.73
C GLY A 289 -6.03 2.64 23.17
N PRO A 290 -4.83 2.94 22.61
CA PRO A 290 -4.48 4.28 22.13
C PRO A 290 -5.26 4.76 20.90
N TRP A 291 -6.10 3.90 20.29
CA TRP A 291 -6.95 4.24 19.15
C TRP A 291 -8.45 4.08 19.46
N ASP A 292 -8.85 3.94 20.73
CA ASP A 292 -10.25 3.67 21.07
C ASP A 292 -11.20 4.78 20.62
N GLY A 293 -12.05 4.45 19.65
CA GLY A 293 -13.00 5.39 19.03
C GLY A 293 -12.45 6.15 17.83
N VAL A 294 -11.18 5.98 17.46
CA VAL A 294 -10.57 6.66 16.30
C VAL A 294 -10.97 5.92 15.01
N PRO A 295 -11.56 6.61 14.01
CA PRO A 295 -12.00 5.98 12.78
C PRO A 295 -10.83 5.70 11.82
N ILE A 296 -10.80 4.52 11.21
CA ILE A 296 -9.83 4.15 10.17
C ILE A 296 -10.49 3.46 8.99
N ALA A 297 -9.91 3.66 7.80
CA ALA A 297 -10.35 3.02 6.56
C ALA A 297 -9.44 1.83 6.20
N VAL A 298 -9.99 0.77 5.61
CA VAL A 298 -9.23 -0.45 5.24
C VAL A 298 -9.39 -0.69 3.74
N LYS A 299 -8.31 -0.72 2.96
CA LYS A 299 -8.37 -0.99 1.52
C LYS A 299 -9.08 -2.32 1.21
N ASP A 300 -9.81 -2.36 0.10
CA ASP A 300 -10.69 -3.50 -0.19
C ASP A 300 -9.98 -4.85 -0.41
N GLU A 301 -8.67 -4.85 -0.68
CA GLU A 301 -7.82 -6.05 -0.76
C GLU A 301 -7.49 -6.70 0.60
N LEU A 302 -8.00 -6.21 1.73
CA LEU A 302 -7.84 -6.87 3.05
C LEU A 302 -9.18 -7.45 3.54
N HIS A 303 -9.11 -8.59 4.22
CA HIS A 303 -10.23 -9.09 5.01
C HIS A 303 -10.53 -8.15 6.20
N ALA A 304 -11.82 -7.88 6.42
CA ALA A 304 -12.33 -7.19 7.59
C ALA A 304 -13.69 -7.80 7.97
N ILE A 305 -13.89 -8.11 9.25
CA ILE A 305 -15.07 -8.82 9.76
C ILE A 305 -16.34 -8.12 9.30
N GLY A 306 -17.27 -8.90 8.74
CA GLY A 306 -18.57 -8.40 8.30
C GLY A 306 -18.56 -7.61 6.99
N TYR A 307 -17.44 -7.58 6.26
CA TYR A 307 -17.34 -7.01 4.91
C TYR A 307 -16.86 -8.05 3.88
N PRO A 308 -17.37 -8.03 2.63
CA PRO A 308 -16.81 -8.85 1.57
C PRO A 308 -15.38 -8.41 1.19
N LEU A 309 -14.69 -9.30 0.48
CA LEU A 309 -13.39 -9.05 -0.16
C LEU A 309 -13.62 -9.02 -1.68
N THR A 310 -13.70 -7.84 -2.30
CA THR A 310 -13.94 -7.71 -3.75
C THR A 310 -12.66 -7.37 -4.53
N VAL A 311 -11.65 -6.86 -3.85
CA VAL A 311 -10.35 -6.43 -4.41
C VAL A 311 -10.56 -5.36 -5.50
N GLY A 312 -11.61 -4.55 -5.35
CA GLY A 312 -12.05 -3.57 -6.36
C GLY A 312 -12.60 -4.20 -7.65
N THR A 313 -12.83 -5.52 -7.71
CA THR A 313 -13.48 -6.20 -8.84
C THR A 313 -14.99 -6.29 -8.64
N ARG A 314 -15.75 -6.46 -9.74
CA ARG A 314 -17.12 -7.00 -9.68
C ARG A 314 -17.16 -8.55 -9.63
N LEU A 315 -16.02 -9.19 -9.90
CA LEU A 315 -15.88 -10.65 -10.02
C LEU A 315 -15.94 -11.37 -8.66
N LEU A 316 -15.33 -10.74 -7.65
CA LEU A 316 -15.17 -11.23 -6.28
C LEU A 316 -16.14 -10.49 -5.34
N GLY A 317 -16.08 -10.79 -4.04
CA GLY A 317 -17.03 -10.29 -3.04
C GLY A 317 -18.19 -11.24 -2.79
N GLY A 318 -17.88 -12.46 -2.33
CA GLY A 318 -18.86 -13.45 -1.89
C GLY A 318 -19.41 -13.15 -0.49
N ALA A 319 -19.47 -14.17 0.37
CA ALA A 319 -19.89 -14.00 1.76
C ALA A 319 -19.00 -12.95 2.50
N PRO A 320 -19.57 -12.17 3.45
CA PRO A 320 -18.79 -11.30 4.31
C PRO A 320 -17.70 -12.07 5.08
N SER A 321 -16.55 -11.44 5.28
CA SER A 321 -15.40 -12.06 5.96
C SER A 321 -15.75 -12.42 7.39
N ALA A 322 -15.47 -13.66 7.79
CA ALA A 322 -15.58 -14.12 9.18
C ALA A 322 -14.34 -13.79 10.04
N MET A 323 -13.31 -13.19 9.44
CA MET A 323 -12.06 -12.80 10.08
C MET A 323 -11.62 -11.41 9.60
N ASP A 324 -10.76 -10.76 10.40
CA ASP A 324 -9.96 -9.61 10.01
C ASP A 324 -8.61 -10.10 9.48
N ALA A 325 -7.98 -9.34 8.57
CA ALA A 325 -6.54 -9.47 8.31
C ALA A 325 -5.73 -9.10 9.57
N THR A 326 -4.53 -9.64 9.77
CA THR A 326 -3.77 -9.44 11.02
C THR A 326 -3.58 -7.95 11.35
N VAL A 327 -3.30 -7.11 10.36
CA VAL A 327 -3.18 -5.65 10.57
C VAL A 327 -4.49 -4.97 10.97
N VAL A 328 -5.63 -5.46 10.48
CA VAL A 328 -6.96 -4.95 10.83
C VAL A 328 -7.33 -5.41 12.24
N ALA A 329 -7.03 -6.66 12.58
CA ALA A 329 -7.22 -7.22 13.92
C ALA A 329 -6.40 -6.45 14.98
N ARG A 330 -5.13 -6.14 14.69
CA ARG A 330 -4.26 -5.34 15.58
C ARG A 330 -4.82 -3.92 15.81
N MET A 331 -5.29 -3.25 14.75
CA MET A 331 -5.93 -1.92 14.90
C MET A 331 -7.26 -1.98 15.66
N ARG A 332 -8.11 -3.00 15.42
CA ARG A 332 -9.36 -3.19 16.15
C ARG A 332 -9.12 -3.51 17.63
N ALA A 333 -8.09 -4.30 17.95
CA ALA A 333 -7.67 -4.59 19.32
C ALA A 333 -7.16 -3.32 20.05
N ALA A 334 -6.57 -2.35 19.35
CA ALA A 334 -6.24 -1.04 19.89
C ALA A 334 -7.46 -0.09 20.03
N GLY A 335 -8.65 -0.53 19.62
CA GLY A 335 -9.94 0.17 19.74
C GLY A 335 -10.37 0.99 18.52
N ALA A 336 -9.64 0.92 17.40
CA ALA A 336 -9.98 1.68 16.20
C ALA A 336 -11.32 1.25 15.59
N LEU A 337 -12.12 2.22 15.13
CA LEU A 337 -13.40 1.99 14.46
C LEU A 337 -13.15 1.70 12.97
N ILE A 338 -13.51 0.50 12.50
CA ILE A 338 -13.35 0.11 11.10
C ILE A 338 -14.55 0.63 10.31
N VAL A 339 -14.39 1.78 9.65
CA VAL A 339 -15.53 2.51 9.06
C VAL A 339 -16.02 1.93 7.74
N GLY A 340 -15.17 1.23 6.99
CA GLY A 340 -15.52 0.63 5.71
C GLY A 340 -14.35 0.14 4.87
N LYS A 341 -14.68 -0.56 3.78
CA LYS A 341 -13.73 -0.97 2.74
C LYS A 341 -13.48 0.19 1.78
N ALA A 342 -12.25 0.68 1.76
CA ALA A 342 -11.82 1.78 0.92
C ALA A 342 -11.53 1.31 -0.51
N ASN A 343 -11.91 2.15 -1.48
CA ASN A 343 -11.82 1.90 -2.91
C ASN A 343 -10.37 1.71 -3.40
N MET A 344 -10.19 1.06 -4.54
CA MET A 344 -8.88 0.77 -5.12
C MET A 344 -8.94 0.57 -6.63
N HIS A 345 -7.80 0.70 -7.30
CA HIS A 345 -7.66 0.20 -8.67
C HIS A 345 -7.81 -1.34 -8.66
N GLU A 346 -8.60 -1.88 -9.59
CA GLU A 346 -8.98 -3.30 -9.67
C GLU A 346 -7.77 -4.26 -9.60
N ILE A 347 -7.83 -5.24 -8.69
CA ILE A 347 -6.76 -6.22 -8.38
C ILE A 347 -5.36 -5.64 -8.16
N GLY A 348 -5.26 -4.35 -7.86
CA GLY A 348 -4.01 -3.66 -7.58
C GLY A 348 -3.11 -3.38 -8.80
N ILE A 349 -3.54 -3.70 -10.03
CA ILE A 349 -2.64 -3.87 -11.19
C ILE A 349 -2.16 -2.56 -11.87
N ASN A 350 -2.71 -1.40 -11.51
CA ASN A 350 -2.30 -0.09 -12.05
C ASN A 350 -2.41 1.03 -11.00
N ILE A 351 -1.74 2.16 -11.27
CA ILE A 351 -1.39 3.20 -10.28
C ILE A 351 -2.30 4.44 -10.30
N THR A 352 -3.43 4.40 -10.99
CA THR A 352 -4.29 5.58 -11.22
C THR A 352 -5.43 5.76 -10.21
N GLY A 353 -5.86 4.68 -9.56
CA GLY A 353 -7.13 4.68 -8.81
C GLY A 353 -8.40 4.68 -9.68
N LEU A 354 -8.26 4.51 -11.01
CA LEU A 354 -9.40 4.31 -11.91
C LEU A 354 -10.10 2.98 -11.58
N ASN A 355 -11.40 3.02 -11.31
CA ASN A 355 -12.22 1.83 -11.12
C ASN A 355 -13.56 2.00 -11.86
N PRO A 356 -13.86 1.19 -12.91
CA PRO A 356 -15.14 1.29 -13.63
C PRO A 356 -16.33 0.64 -12.92
N HIS A 357 -16.10 -0.21 -11.91
CA HIS A 357 -17.14 -0.98 -11.22
C HIS A 357 -17.75 -0.21 -10.04
N TYR A 358 -16.89 0.48 -9.27
CA TYR A 358 -17.26 1.24 -8.07
C TYR A 358 -17.13 2.77 -8.26
N GLY A 359 -16.67 3.20 -9.43
CA GLY A 359 -16.36 4.60 -9.73
C GLY A 359 -14.93 4.96 -9.33
N THR A 360 -14.35 5.90 -10.10
CA THR A 360 -12.96 6.35 -9.93
C THR A 360 -12.83 7.35 -8.79
N THR A 361 -11.97 7.04 -7.82
CA THR A 361 -11.68 7.89 -6.66
C THR A 361 -11.07 9.22 -7.07
N ARG A 362 -11.54 10.33 -6.51
CA ARG A 362 -11.08 11.70 -6.84
C ARG A 362 -10.07 12.23 -5.82
N ASN A 363 -9.08 12.98 -6.30
CA ASN A 363 -8.07 13.62 -5.46
C ASN A 363 -8.68 14.80 -4.68
N PRO A 364 -8.59 14.86 -3.34
CA PRO A 364 -9.15 15.96 -2.54
C PRO A 364 -8.57 17.35 -2.81
N TYR A 365 -7.39 17.45 -3.43
CA TYR A 365 -6.81 18.72 -3.86
C TYR A 365 -7.39 19.23 -5.19
N ASP A 366 -7.85 18.35 -6.09
CA ASP A 366 -8.59 18.73 -7.29
C ASP A 366 -9.32 17.52 -7.92
N ASP A 367 -10.65 17.58 -8.00
CA ASP A 367 -11.46 16.43 -8.42
C ASP A 367 -11.42 16.11 -9.94
N ALA A 368 -10.71 16.91 -10.73
CA ALA A 368 -10.38 16.60 -12.12
C ALA A 368 -9.14 15.68 -12.25
N TYR A 369 -8.43 15.39 -11.15
CA TYR A 369 -7.17 14.66 -11.14
C TYR A 369 -7.24 13.33 -10.40
N HIS A 370 -6.37 12.41 -10.82
CA HIS A 370 -6.26 11.10 -10.21
C HIS A 370 -5.74 11.19 -8.77
N THR A 371 -6.32 10.36 -7.93
CA THR A 371 -5.84 10.12 -6.55
C THR A 371 -4.48 9.41 -6.54
N GLY A 372 -4.13 8.72 -7.63
CA GLY A 372 -3.08 7.71 -7.62
C GLY A 372 -3.61 6.39 -7.08
N GLY A 373 -2.76 5.38 -6.97
CA GLY A 373 -3.19 4.05 -6.59
C GLY A 373 -2.05 3.03 -6.60
N SER A 374 -2.33 1.75 -6.38
CA SER A 374 -3.69 1.19 -6.30
C SER A 374 -4.49 1.54 -5.03
N SER A 375 -3.88 2.06 -3.96
CA SER A 375 -4.57 2.49 -2.72
C SER A 375 -5.26 3.86 -2.83
N SER A 376 -6.16 4.03 -3.81
CA SER A 376 -6.83 5.31 -4.07
C SER A 376 -7.80 5.71 -2.95
N GLY A 377 -8.76 4.85 -2.62
CA GLY A 377 -9.73 5.07 -1.54
C GLY A 377 -9.09 5.43 -0.20
N PRO A 378 -8.08 4.67 0.28
CA PRO A 378 -7.30 5.01 1.47
C PRO A 378 -6.75 6.44 1.48
N ALA A 379 -6.08 6.88 0.39
CA ALA A 379 -5.52 8.23 0.33
C ALA A 379 -6.59 9.31 0.23
N THR A 380 -7.67 9.12 -0.53
CA THR A 380 -8.77 10.10 -0.56
C THR A 380 -9.52 10.15 0.76
N ALA A 381 -9.75 9.04 1.46
CA ALA A 381 -10.39 9.04 2.77
C ALA A 381 -9.58 9.85 3.80
N VAL A 382 -8.26 9.72 3.78
CA VAL A 382 -7.36 10.50 4.65
C VAL A 382 -7.27 11.97 4.21
N ALA A 383 -6.96 12.24 2.94
CA ALA A 383 -6.79 13.60 2.42
C ALA A 383 -8.09 14.42 2.36
N SER A 384 -9.26 13.78 2.45
CA SER A 384 -10.54 14.48 2.58
C SER A 384 -10.97 14.71 4.03
N GLY A 385 -10.24 14.18 5.03
CA GLY A 385 -10.55 14.33 6.45
C GLY A 385 -11.56 13.33 7.03
N LEU A 386 -12.03 12.38 6.21
CA LEU A 386 -12.97 11.33 6.63
C LEU A 386 -12.35 10.31 7.60
N VAL A 387 -11.02 10.16 7.61
CA VAL A 387 -10.26 9.40 8.63
C VAL A 387 -8.87 10.02 8.83
N PRO A 388 -8.25 9.98 10.02
CA PRO A 388 -6.83 10.34 10.19
C PRO A 388 -5.86 9.32 9.55
N VAL A 389 -6.25 8.03 9.47
CA VAL A 389 -5.42 6.93 8.96
C VAL A 389 -6.23 5.95 8.11
N ALA A 390 -5.58 5.39 7.09
CA ALA A 390 -6.07 4.25 6.33
C ALA A 390 -4.98 3.19 6.10
N ILE A 391 -5.38 1.91 6.06
CA ILE A 391 -4.51 0.78 5.69
C ILE A 391 -4.56 0.57 4.17
N GLY A 392 -3.40 0.42 3.53
CA GLY A 392 -3.28 -0.05 2.14
C GLY A 392 -2.14 -1.05 1.95
N ALA A 393 -1.91 -1.45 0.70
CA ALA A 393 -0.72 -2.20 0.29
C ALA A 393 0.00 -1.55 -0.89
N ASP A 394 1.28 -1.89 -0.99
CA ASP A 394 2.26 -1.36 -1.93
C ASP A 394 3.04 -2.51 -2.59
N GLY A 395 2.67 -2.83 -3.84
CA GLY A 395 3.38 -3.79 -4.70
C GLY A 395 4.33 -3.14 -5.71
N GLY A 396 4.18 -1.85 -5.98
CA GLY A 396 4.91 -1.09 -6.99
C GLY A 396 4.79 0.44 -6.82
N GLY A 397 4.63 0.90 -5.58
CA GLY A 397 4.27 2.28 -5.23
C GLY A 397 2.87 2.48 -4.70
N SER A 398 2.06 1.42 -4.56
CA SER A 398 0.63 1.55 -4.30
C SER A 398 0.23 2.16 -2.95
N ILE A 399 1.16 2.43 -2.02
CA ILE A 399 0.96 3.34 -0.87
C ILE A 399 1.56 4.72 -1.17
N ARG A 400 2.81 4.74 -1.65
CA ARG A 400 3.62 5.97 -1.78
C ARG A 400 3.14 6.91 -2.89
N ILE A 401 2.72 6.37 -4.03
CA ILE A 401 2.16 7.14 -5.16
C ILE A 401 0.89 7.91 -4.75
N PRO A 402 -0.16 7.27 -4.21
CA PRO A 402 -1.35 8.01 -3.78
C PRO A 402 -1.10 8.90 -2.55
N ALA A 403 -0.16 8.54 -1.65
CA ALA A 403 0.27 9.45 -0.58
C ALA A 403 0.92 10.72 -1.13
N ALA A 404 1.82 10.60 -2.12
CA ALA A 404 2.46 11.73 -2.79
C ALA A 404 1.43 12.63 -3.50
N PHE A 405 0.53 12.04 -4.31
CA PHE A 405 -0.49 12.78 -5.07
C PHE A 405 -1.55 13.47 -4.20
N CYS A 406 -1.81 12.97 -3.00
CA CYS A 406 -2.77 13.56 -2.07
C CYS A 406 -2.13 14.27 -0.88
N GLY A 407 -0.81 14.56 -0.91
CA GLY A 407 -0.15 15.38 0.10
C GLY A 407 -0.16 14.78 1.50
N LEU A 408 0.02 13.46 1.59
CA LEU A 408 -0.02 12.65 2.81
C LEU A 408 1.33 12.00 3.12
N VAL A 409 1.40 11.36 4.28
CA VAL A 409 2.50 10.46 4.65
C VAL A 409 2.08 9.01 4.38
N GLY A 410 2.96 8.23 3.75
CA GLY A 410 2.71 6.81 3.48
C GLY A 410 3.99 6.00 3.51
N ILE A 411 4.04 4.96 4.35
CA ILE A 411 5.19 4.06 4.52
C ILE A 411 4.95 2.74 3.76
N LYS A 412 5.94 2.32 2.96
CA LYS A 412 6.14 0.92 2.60
C LYS A 412 7.22 0.35 3.54
N PRO A 413 6.87 -0.51 4.50
CA PRO A 413 7.84 -1.15 5.39
C PRO A 413 8.84 -2.06 4.65
N THR A 414 9.83 -2.57 5.38
CA THR A 414 10.70 -3.66 4.89
C THR A 414 9.85 -4.89 4.56
N PHE A 415 10.28 -5.71 3.59
CA PHE A 415 9.62 -6.99 3.33
C PHE A 415 9.56 -7.85 4.60
N GLY A 416 8.41 -8.46 4.90
CA GLY A 416 8.16 -9.20 6.15
C GLY A 416 7.90 -8.34 7.40
N ARG A 417 8.16 -7.02 7.40
CA ARG A 417 7.97 -6.17 8.61
C ARG A 417 6.52 -6.11 9.12
N VAL A 418 5.56 -6.27 8.22
CA VAL A 418 4.13 -6.25 8.49
C VAL A 418 3.51 -7.49 7.83
N SER A 419 2.81 -8.30 8.63
CA SER A 419 2.14 -9.53 8.16
C SER A 419 1.15 -9.24 7.02
N ALA A 420 1.24 -10.04 5.95
CA ALA A 420 0.29 -10.08 4.86
C ALA A 420 -0.91 -11.02 5.15
N HIS A 421 -0.98 -11.66 6.33
CA HIS A 421 -2.04 -12.61 6.63
C HIS A 421 -3.44 -11.97 6.58
N GLY A 422 -4.32 -12.57 5.78
CA GLY A 422 -5.67 -12.07 5.50
C GLY A 422 -5.75 -10.92 4.49
N ALA A 423 -4.63 -10.54 3.85
CA ALA A 423 -4.70 -9.83 2.57
C ALA A 423 -5.15 -10.77 1.44
N ALA A 424 -5.67 -10.20 0.36
CA ALA A 424 -6.05 -10.94 -0.84
C ALA A 424 -4.82 -11.55 -1.51
N THR A 425 -4.88 -12.85 -1.79
CA THR A 425 -3.86 -13.57 -2.56
C THR A 425 -3.76 -12.98 -3.97
N LEU A 426 -2.74 -12.13 -4.19
CA LEU A 426 -2.49 -11.41 -5.45
C LEU A 426 -1.01 -11.41 -5.82
N VAL A 427 -0.16 -11.07 -4.84
CA VAL A 427 1.27 -10.84 -4.96
C VAL A 427 1.89 -11.32 -3.66
N TRP A 428 2.95 -12.10 -3.75
CA TRP A 428 3.67 -12.68 -2.62
C TRP A 428 5.06 -12.08 -2.43
N SER A 429 5.72 -11.63 -3.51
CA SER A 429 7.17 -11.32 -3.48
C SER A 429 7.56 -9.84 -3.50
N VAL A 430 6.62 -8.93 -3.77
CA VAL A 430 6.89 -7.48 -3.87
C VAL A 430 5.85 -6.59 -3.18
N ALA A 431 4.77 -7.19 -2.67
CA ALA A 431 3.71 -6.51 -1.93
C ALA A 431 4.05 -6.38 -0.44
N HIS A 432 3.64 -5.25 0.13
CA HIS A 432 3.85 -4.88 1.54
C HIS A 432 2.59 -4.17 2.04
N LEU A 433 2.12 -4.45 3.26
CA LEU A 433 1.05 -3.67 3.90
C LEU A 433 1.63 -2.48 4.66
N GLY A 434 0.89 -1.36 4.73
CA GLY A 434 1.33 -0.18 5.47
C GLY A 434 0.25 0.91 5.59
N PRO A 435 0.38 1.82 6.58
CA PRO A 435 -0.54 2.94 6.75
C PRO A 435 -0.25 4.11 5.81
N ILE A 436 -1.33 4.80 5.43
CA ILE A 436 -1.37 6.15 4.88
C ILE A 436 -2.02 7.04 5.95
N ALA A 437 -1.48 8.23 6.22
CA ALA A 437 -1.97 9.09 7.29
C ALA A 437 -1.82 10.60 7.01
N GLY A 438 -2.61 11.40 7.73
CA GLY A 438 -2.56 12.87 7.68
C GLY A 438 -1.28 13.46 8.28
N THR A 439 -0.66 12.79 9.27
CA THR A 439 0.58 13.23 9.92
C THR A 439 1.65 12.12 9.96
N VAL A 440 2.92 12.49 10.17
CA VAL A 440 4.00 11.51 10.40
C VAL A 440 3.78 10.75 11.70
N ARG A 441 3.28 11.43 12.75
CA ARG A 441 2.96 10.83 14.06
C ARG A 441 1.92 9.71 13.92
N ASP A 442 0.83 9.96 13.21
CA ASP A 442 -0.23 8.96 12.99
C ASP A 442 0.25 7.81 12.10
N CYS A 443 1.03 8.11 11.05
CA CYS A 443 1.60 7.09 10.17
C CYS A 443 2.51 6.12 10.95
N ALA A 444 3.36 6.66 11.82
CA ALA A 444 4.24 5.87 12.67
C ALA A 444 3.51 5.09 13.76
N ALA A 445 2.53 5.71 14.43
CA ALA A 445 1.75 5.06 15.49
C ALA A 445 0.87 3.91 14.94
N ALA A 446 0.30 4.06 13.74
CA ALA A 446 -0.38 2.98 13.04
C ALA A 446 0.60 1.88 12.58
N TYR A 447 1.78 2.26 12.06
CA TYR A 447 2.82 1.31 11.67
C TYR A 447 3.33 0.50 12.88
N ALA A 448 3.46 1.11 14.06
CA ALA A 448 3.83 0.43 15.31
C ALA A 448 2.85 -0.70 15.68
N LEU A 449 1.55 -0.48 15.46
CA LEU A 449 0.51 -1.48 15.71
C LEU A 449 0.39 -2.52 14.59
N MET A 450 0.69 -2.15 13.34
CA MET A 450 0.61 -3.08 12.21
C MET A 450 1.80 -4.04 12.16
N ALA A 451 3.00 -3.55 12.47
CA ALA A 451 4.26 -4.27 12.36
C ALA A 451 4.51 -5.28 13.50
N GLY A 452 5.47 -6.18 13.28
CA GLY A 452 5.83 -7.24 14.23
C GLY A 452 5.36 -8.62 13.78
N GLU A 453 6.04 -9.66 14.26
CA GLU A 453 5.90 -11.03 13.77
C GLU A 453 4.46 -11.57 13.89
N ASP A 454 4.07 -12.43 12.95
CA ASP A 454 2.80 -13.15 12.93
C ASP A 454 3.05 -14.65 12.69
N PRO A 455 2.66 -15.54 13.62
CA PRO A 455 2.70 -16.98 13.39
C PRO A 455 1.98 -17.42 12.11
N LEU A 456 0.96 -16.68 11.66
CA LEU A 456 0.13 -16.97 10.49
C LEU A 456 0.72 -16.46 9.15
N ASP A 457 1.84 -15.71 9.19
CA ASP A 457 2.62 -15.32 8.01
C ASP A 457 4.10 -15.74 8.17
N PRO A 458 4.53 -16.82 7.50
CA PRO A 458 5.92 -17.28 7.53
C PRO A 458 6.96 -16.25 7.06
N THR A 459 6.57 -15.25 6.26
CA THR A 459 7.48 -14.19 5.78
C THR A 459 7.74 -13.11 6.83
N SER A 460 6.95 -13.07 7.91
CA SER A 460 7.00 -12.03 8.94
C SER A 460 7.94 -12.32 10.13
N ARG A 461 8.80 -13.33 10.01
CA ARG A 461 9.58 -13.90 11.11
C ARG A 461 11.06 -13.51 11.06
N ALA A 462 11.73 -13.61 12.20
CA ALA A 462 13.17 -13.41 12.40
C ALA A 462 13.69 -11.99 12.05
N HIS A 463 12.88 -10.96 12.31
CA HIS A 463 13.24 -9.55 12.12
C HIS A 463 13.51 -8.82 13.46
N PRO A 464 14.27 -7.70 13.50
CA PRO A 464 14.48 -6.93 14.73
C PRO A 464 13.19 -6.37 15.32
N SER A 465 13.13 -6.11 16.63
CA SER A 465 11.95 -5.55 17.29
C SER A 465 11.56 -4.15 16.76
N VAL A 466 10.27 -3.82 16.81
CA VAL A 466 9.73 -2.54 16.29
C VAL A 466 9.93 -1.43 17.33
N ALA A 467 11.15 -0.92 17.42
CA ALA A 467 11.48 0.24 18.23
C ALA A 467 11.25 1.54 17.45
N LEU A 468 10.19 2.28 17.78
CA LEU A 468 9.90 3.60 17.23
C LEU A 468 10.07 4.71 18.25
N ASP A 469 10.67 5.79 17.79
CA ASP A 469 10.56 7.11 18.37
C ASP A 469 10.42 8.08 17.19
N VAL A 470 9.47 9.01 17.31
CA VAL A 470 9.12 10.00 16.29
C VAL A 470 9.11 11.42 16.85
N ALA A 471 9.99 11.68 17.82
CA ALA A 471 10.39 13.04 18.14
C ALA A 471 10.94 13.72 16.87
N VAL A 472 10.54 14.96 16.62
CA VAL A 472 11.14 15.78 15.56
C VAL A 472 12.59 16.06 15.96
N PRO A 473 13.61 15.64 15.17
CA PRO A 473 14.99 15.82 15.56
C PRO A 473 15.40 17.31 15.46
N GLY A 474 16.20 17.82 16.40
CA GLY A 474 16.67 19.21 16.36
C GLY A 474 17.63 19.52 15.20
N SER A 475 18.27 18.51 14.62
CA SER A 475 19.08 18.62 13.40
C SER A 475 19.13 17.28 12.65
N LEU A 476 19.71 17.27 11.44
CA LEU A 476 19.98 16.07 10.66
C LEU A 476 21.48 15.73 10.61
N ARG A 477 22.28 16.28 11.54
CA ARG A 477 23.72 15.99 11.66
C ARG A 477 23.99 14.49 11.77
N GLY A 478 25.05 14.04 11.10
CA GLY A 478 25.42 12.62 11.01
C GLY A 478 24.60 11.77 10.03
N ILE A 479 23.51 12.29 9.45
CA ILE A 479 22.73 11.53 8.45
C ILE A 479 23.39 11.64 7.07
N ARG A 480 24.03 10.55 6.61
CA ARG A 480 24.53 10.40 5.24
C ARG A 480 23.36 10.05 4.29
N MET A 481 23.10 10.93 3.31
CA MET A 481 21.99 10.87 2.37
C MET A 481 22.49 10.62 0.93
N GLY A 482 22.18 9.45 0.37
CA GLY A 482 22.49 9.10 -1.02
C GLY A 482 21.55 9.77 -2.01
N VAL A 483 22.10 10.32 -3.08
CA VAL A 483 21.32 10.85 -4.21
C VAL A 483 21.95 10.41 -5.53
N TYR A 484 21.19 9.68 -6.36
CA TYR A 484 21.59 9.37 -7.74
C TYR A 484 21.02 10.45 -8.67
N TRP A 485 21.78 11.52 -8.91
CA TRP A 485 21.27 12.74 -9.57
C TRP A 485 20.64 12.53 -10.96
N PRO A 486 21.17 11.66 -11.85
CA PRO A 486 20.51 11.36 -13.13
C PRO A 486 19.11 10.78 -12.97
N TRP A 487 18.92 9.88 -12.00
CA TRP A 487 17.61 9.30 -11.67
C TRP A 487 16.70 10.35 -11.03
N PHE A 488 17.17 11.03 -9.98
CA PHE A 488 16.44 12.07 -9.25
C PHE A 488 15.86 13.15 -10.18
N ARG A 489 16.65 13.59 -11.18
CA ARG A 489 16.29 14.66 -12.12
C ARG A 489 15.48 14.18 -13.33
N HIS A 490 15.24 12.87 -13.49
CA HIS A 490 14.35 12.33 -14.52
C HIS A 490 12.88 12.46 -14.08
N ALA A 491 12.43 13.67 -13.77
CA ALA A 491 11.05 13.97 -13.38
C ALA A 491 10.59 15.29 -14.02
N SER A 492 9.29 15.62 -13.92
CA SER A 492 8.78 16.91 -14.36
C SER A 492 9.45 18.05 -13.60
N LYS A 493 9.64 19.20 -14.27
CA LYS A 493 10.41 20.35 -13.76
C LYS A 493 10.02 20.74 -12.33
N ASP A 494 8.73 21.00 -12.09
CA ASP A 494 8.18 21.40 -10.80
C ASP A 494 8.48 20.38 -9.69
N VAL A 495 8.44 19.07 -10.01
CA VAL A 495 8.79 17.99 -9.07
C VAL A 495 10.28 18.04 -8.72
N VAL A 496 11.17 18.18 -9.72
CA VAL A 496 12.62 18.29 -9.48
C VAL A 496 12.93 19.53 -8.63
N GLU A 497 12.44 20.71 -9.02
CA GLU A 497 12.71 21.97 -8.33
C GLU A 497 12.22 21.95 -6.87
N ARG A 498 11.02 21.40 -6.62
CA ARG A 498 10.44 21.32 -5.27
C ARG A 498 11.11 20.25 -4.40
N CYS A 499 11.50 19.11 -4.98
CA CYS A 499 12.23 18.07 -4.26
C CYS A 499 13.67 18.51 -3.93
N GLU A 500 14.40 19.10 -4.87
CA GLU A 500 15.72 19.66 -4.58
C GLU A 500 15.68 20.76 -3.52
N ALA A 501 14.63 21.59 -3.49
CA ALA A 501 14.46 22.60 -2.45
C ALA A 501 14.31 21.98 -1.04
N MET A 502 13.67 20.82 -0.90
CA MET A 502 13.62 20.09 0.37
C MET A 502 14.99 19.46 0.73
N VAL A 503 15.70 18.90 -0.26
CA VAL A 503 17.06 18.35 -0.08
C VAL A 503 18.07 19.45 0.34
N ARG A 504 17.94 20.68 -0.18
CA ARG A 504 18.72 21.83 0.28
C ARG A 504 18.45 22.20 1.74
N GLU A 505 17.19 22.16 2.19
CA GLU A 505 16.85 22.38 3.60
C GLU A 505 17.39 21.26 4.51
N PHE A 506 17.33 19.99 4.09
CA PHE A 506 17.97 18.90 4.85
C PHE A 506 19.49 19.09 4.99
N SER A 507 20.14 19.57 3.92
CA SER A 507 21.57 19.90 3.92
C SER A 507 21.88 21.06 4.88
N ARG A 508 21.05 22.11 4.88
CA ARG A 508 21.12 23.26 5.80
C ARG A 508 20.93 22.84 7.28
N LEU A 509 20.22 21.75 7.52
CA LEU A 509 20.04 21.13 8.84
C LEU A 509 21.14 20.13 9.22
N GLY A 510 22.20 20.02 8.41
CA GLY A 510 23.41 19.25 8.72
C GLY A 510 23.47 17.83 8.15
N ALA A 511 22.53 17.44 7.28
CA ALA A 511 22.64 16.16 6.56
C ALA A 511 23.75 16.21 5.49
N THR A 512 24.51 15.14 5.36
CA THR A 512 25.59 15.03 4.37
C THR A 512 25.06 14.38 3.10
N LEU A 513 25.00 15.13 1.99
CA LEU A 513 24.68 14.55 0.68
C LEU A 513 25.88 13.78 0.11
N ILE A 514 25.63 12.60 -0.43
CA ILE A 514 26.62 11.75 -1.11
C ILE A 514 26.01 11.31 -2.44
N GLU A 515 26.78 11.44 -3.52
CA GLU A 515 26.37 10.91 -4.82
C GLU A 515 26.55 9.38 -4.84
N VAL A 516 25.52 8.66 -5.26
CA VAL A 516 25.53 7.19 -5.36
C VAL A 516 25.05 6.75 -6.74
N ASP A 517 25.63 5.68 -7.28
CA ASP A 517 25.17 5.05 -8.52
C ASP A 517 24.28 3.84 -8.21
N ILE A 518 23.23 3.61 -9.01
CA ILE A 518 22.35 2.43 -8.93
C ILE A 518 22.24 1.81 -10.33
N PRO A 519 23.03 0.77 -10.65
CA PRO A 519 23.08 0.19 -12.00
C PRO A 519 21.86 -0.67 -12.36
N GLU A 520 21.58 -0.76 -13.67
CA GLU A 520 20.55 -1.64 -14.27
C GLU A 520 19.09 -1.35 -13.85
N LEU A 521 18.75 -0.09 -13.55
CA LEU A 521 17.39 0.32 -13.15
C LEU A 521 16.31 -0.02 -14.20
N ASP A 522 16.63 -0.02 -15.51
CA ASP A 522 15.67 -0.49 -16.53
C ASP A 522 15.44 -2.01 -16.47
N LEU A 523 16.44 -2.78 -16.05
CA LEU A 523 16.32 -4.23 -15.88
C LEU A 523 15.58 -4.56 -14.57
N GLU A 524 15.82 -3.79 -13.49
CA GLU A 524 15.01 -3.83 -12.28
C GLU A 524 13.53 -3.55 -12.58
N ARG A 525 13.23 -2.52 -13.40
CA ARG A 525 11.86 -2.22 -13.87
C ARG A 525 11.23 -3.42 -14.57
N VAL A 526 11.96 -4.06 -15.49
CA VAL A 526 11.49 -5.23 -16.23
C VAL A 526 11.25 -6.44 -15.30
N ALA A 527 12.16 -6.70 -14.37
CA ALA A 527 12.02 -7.81 -13.41
C ALA A 527 10.87 -7.57 -12.41
N HIS A 528 10.67 -6.33 -11.96
CA HIS A 528 9.52 -5.94 -11.13
C HIS A 528 8.19 -6.19 -11.84
N VAL A 529 8.03 -5.71 -13.07
CA VAL A 529 6.82 -5.90 -13.88
C VAL A 529 6.55 -7.40 -14.13
N ALA A 530 7.60 -8.17 -14.42
CA ALA A 530 7.51 -9.61 -14.61
C ALA A 530 7.00 -10.33 -13.33
N ALA A 531 7.59 -10.02 -12.17
CA ALA A 531 7.18 -10.60 -10.90
C ALA A 531 5.75 -10.20 -10.51
N ILE A 532 5.45 -8.90 -10.42
CA ILE A 532 4.16 -8.44 -9.89
C ILE A 532 2.99 -8.87 -10.77
N THR A 533 3.08 -8.71 -12.09
CA THR A 533 1.95 -9.04 -12.97
C THR A 533 1.87 -10.53 -13.25
N GLY A 534 2.99 -11.26 -13.23
CA GLY A 534 3.01 -12.73 -13.29
C GLY A 534 2.34 -13.37 -12.08
N GLU A 535 2.61 -12.85 -10.87
CA GLU A 535 1.96 -13.30 -9.63
C GLU A 535 0.45 -13.00 -9.65
N ILE A 536 0.05 -11.78 -10.03
CA ILE A 536 -1.38 -11.43 -10.17
C ILE A 536 -2.06 -12.33 -11.24
N ALA A 537 -1.38 -12.63 -12.34
CA ALA A 537 -1.90 -13.52 -13.38
C ALA A 537 -2.07 -14.97 -12.90
N ALA A 538 -1.17 -15.47 -12.04
CA ALA A 538 -1.27 -16.79 -11.42
C ALA A 538 -2.41 -16.84 -10.38
N ALA A 539 -2.50 -15.84 -9.50
CA ALA A 539 -3.60 -15.72 -8.55
C ALA A 539 -4.98 -15.68 -9.25
N MET A 540 -5.11 -14.83 -10.27
CA MET A 540 -6.34 -14.67 -11.05
C MET A 540 -6.57 -15.79 -12.09
N ALA A 541 -5.70 -16.81 -12.17
CA ALA A 541 -5.95 -18.01 -12.98
C ALA A 541 -6.95 -18.97 -12.31
N LEU A 542 -7.11 -18.89 -10.98
CA LEU A 542 -8.10 -19.66 -10.21
C LEU A 542 -9.55 -19.21 -10.46
N HIS A 543 -9.75 -18.08 -11.15
CA HIS A 543 -11.08 -17.58 -11.50
C HIS A 543 -11.46 -17.99 -12.93
N HIS A 544 -12.64 -18.60 -13.05
CA HIS A 544 -13.05 -19.32 -14.25
C HIS A 544 -12.93 -18.49 -15.55
N PRO A 545 -12.22 -18.95 -16.60
CA PRO A 545 -11.93 -18.14 -17.80
C PRO A 545 -13.14 -17.54 -18.52
N ALA A 546 -14.33 -18.14 -18.43
CA ALA A 546 -15.55 -17.56 -18.99
C ALA A 546 -15.96 -16.22 -18.33
N ARG A 547 -15.56 -15.99 -17.07
CA ARG A 547 -15.82 -14.74 -16.33
C ARG A 547 -14.81 -13.62 -16.64
N ARG A 548 -13.85 -13.85 -17.57
CA ARG A 548 -12.79 -12.87 -17.90
C ARG A 548 -13.32 -11.49 -18.32
N THR A 549 -14.54 -11.43 -18.85
CA THR A 549 -15.20 -10.19 -19.30
C THR A 549 -15.80 -9.35 -18.16
N GLU A 550 -15.82 -9.86 -16.93
CA GLU A 550 -16.24 -9.10 -15.73
C GLU A 550 -15.13 -8.18 -15.19
N PHE A 551 -13.86 -8.45 -15.52
CA PHE A 551 -12.74 -7.53 -15.29
C PHE A 551 -12.82 -6.31 -16.23
N SER A 552 -12.27 -5.18 -15.79
CA SER A 552 -12.09 -3.98 -16.61
C SER A 552 -11.16 -4.22 -17.81
N LEU A 553 -11.21 -3.32 -18.80
CA LEU A 553 -10.39 -3.46 -20.01
C LEU A 553 -8.89 -3.30 -19.72
N ASP A 554 -8.51 -2.47 -18.74
CA ASP A 554 -7.12 -2.29 -18.33
C ASP A 554 -6.60 -3.55 -17.63
N THR A 555 -7.33 -4.08 -16.64
CA THR A 555 -7.03 -5.36 -16.00
C THR A 555 -6.92 -6.51 -17.01
N ARG A 556 -7.83 -6.60 -17.99
CA ARG A 556 -7.76 -7.62 -19.06
C ARG A 556 -6.56 -7.46 -19.98
N THR A 557 -6.16 -6.23 -20.31
CA THR A 557 -4.96 -5.93 -21.11
C THR A 557 -3.71 -6.45 -20.41
N ASN A 558 -3.53 -6.07 -19.13
CA ASN A 558 -2.37 -6.47 -18.35
C ASN A 558 -2.35 -7.98 -18.07
N LEU A 559 -3.49 -8.59 -17.71
CA LEU A 559 -3.59 -10.05 -17.51
C LEU A 559 -3.33 -10.85 -18.80
N ALA A 560 -3.72 -10.35 -19.99
CA ALA A 560 -3.44 -11.02 -21.25
C ALA A 560 -1.93 -11.06 -21.55
N ILE A 561 -1.21 -9.97 -21.28
CA ILE A 561 0.24 -9.90 -21.43
C ILE A 561 0.93 -10.79 -20.38
N ALA A 562 0.58 -10.65 -19.10
CA ALA A 562 1.25 -11.35 -18.00
C ALA A 562 1.07 -12.87 -18.05
N ARG A 563 -0.09 -13.39 -18.50
CA ARG A 563 -0.32 -14.83 -18.73
C ARG A 563 0.57 -15.44 -19.82
N SER A 564 1.30 -14.64 -20.58
CA SER A 564 2.28 -15.11 -21.57
C SER A 564 3.73 -15.12 -21.06
N PHE A 565 3.98 -14.81 -19.78
CA PHE A 565 5.31 -14.97 -19.21
C PHE A 565 5.62 -16.46 -19.04
N SER A 566 6.74 -16.88 -19.63
CA SER A 566 7.28 -18.22 -19.46
C SER A 566 7.93 -18.39 -18.09
N ALA A 567 7.99 -19.64 -17.61
CA ALA A 567 8.73 -19.96 -16.39
C ALA A 567 10.20 -19.46 -16.46
N ALA A 568 10.84 -19.52 -17.63
CA ALA A 568 12.18 -18.99 -17.84
C ALA A 568 12.27 -17.47 -17.63
N GLU A 569 11.33 -16.69 -18.17
CA GLU A 569 11.29 -15.23 -17.95
C GLU A 569 11.09 -14.88 -16.47
N LEU A 570 10.23 -15.62 -15.75
CA LEU A 570 10.00 -15.42 -14.31
C LEU A 570 11.22 -15.83 -13.46
N VAL A 571 11.89 -16.94 -13.80
CA VAL A 571 13.14 -17.35 -13.16
C VAL A 571 14.23 -16.31 -13.40
N THR A 572 14.42 -15.81 -14.64
CA THR A 572 15.39 -14.75 -14.91
C THR A 572 15.06 -13.46 -14.15
N ALA A 573 13.78 -13.09 -14.01
CA ALA A 573 13.38 -11.94 -13.18
C ALA A 573 13.78 -12.14 -11.69
N ALA A 574 13.64 -13.35 -11.15
CA ALA A 574 14.12 -13.67 -9.80
C ALA A 574 15.67 -13.64 -9.69
N ARG A 575 16.41 -13.96 -10.76
CA ARG A 575 17.88 -13.81 -10.80
C ARG A 575 18.30 -12.34 -10.86
N VAL A 576 17.59 -11.52 -11.64
CA VAL A 576 17.77 -10.05 -11.67
C VAL A 576 17.49 -9.45 -10.29
N ARG A 577 16.51 -9.95 -9.53
CA ARG A 577 16.28 -9.52 -8.14
C ARG A 577 17.52 -9.71 -7.26
N THR A 578 18.23 -10.83 -7.39
CA THR A 578 19.47 -11.12 -6.64
C THR A 578 20.58 -10.12 -6.97
N ARG A 579 20.76 -9.80 -8.26
CA ARG A 579 21.66 -8.73 -8.71
C ARG A 579 21.25 -7.37 -8.15
N ALA A 580 19.98 -7.00 -8.27
CA ALA A 580 19.43 -5.75 -7.74
C ALA A 580 19.67 -5.62 -6.23
N MET A 581 19.38 -6.66 -5.43
CA MET A 581 19.68 -6.65 -3.99
C MET A 581 21.18 -6.46 -3.69
N THR A 582 22.06 -6.94 -4.58
CA THR A 582 23.51 -6.72 -4.49
C THR A 582 23.89 -5.28 -4.86
N HIS A 583 23.33 -4.71 -5.94
CA HIS A 583 23.49 -3.31 -6.33
C HIS A 583 23.03 -2.37 -5.22
N TRP A 584 21.84 -2.59 -4.66
CA TRP A 584 21.30 -1.78 -3.57
C TRP A 584 22.11 -1.91 -2.28
N LYS A 585 22.61 -3.12 -1.93
CA LYS A 585 23.57 -3.29 -0.81
C LYS A 585 24.86 -2.48 -1.03
N ALA A 586 25.35 -2.39 -2.28
CA ALA A 586 26.52 -1.58 -2.61
C ALA A 586 26.20 -0.06 -2.59
N ALA A 587 25.06 0.38 -3.12
CA ALA A 587 24.64 1.78 -3.07
C ALA A 587 24.42 2.28 -1.63
N PHE A 588 23.96 1.40 -0.72
CA PHE A 588 23.86 1.67 0.72
C PHE A 588 25.19 1.60 1.48
N ARG A 589 26.36 1.33 0.86
CA ARG A 589 27.64 1.18 1.58
C ARG A 589 27.98 2.40 2.45
N ASP A 590 27.80 3.60 1.89
CA ASP A 590 28.26 4.86 2.48
C ASP A 590 27.14 5.83 2.87
N VAL A 591 25.89 5.38 2.83
CA VAL A 591 24.71 6.20 3.15
C VAL A 591 23.75 5.46 4.07
N HIS A 592 23.01 6.20 4.90
CA HIS A 592 21.98 5.64 5.78
C HIS A 592 20.63 5.50 5.05
N ILE A 593 20.39 6.39 4.08
CA ILE A 593 19.17 6.50 3.28
C ILE A 593 19.52 6.96 1.86
N ILE A 594 18.66 6.63 0.89
CA ILE A 594 18.70 7.14 -0.49
C ILE A 594 17.44 7.98 -0.73
N ILE A 595 17.58 9.16 -1.35
CA ILE A 595 16.50 10.13 -1.53
C ILE A 595 16.16 10.29 -3.01
N THR A 596 14.86 10.31 -3.32
CA THR A 596 14.29 10.55 -4.65
C THR A 596 13.03 11.41 -4.54
N PRO A 597 12.49 11.97 -5.64
CA PRO A 597 11.06 12.26 -5.70
C PRO A 597 10.23 10.98 -5.44
N ALA A 598 8.98 11.12 -4.98
CA ALA A 598 8.10 9.96 -4.80
C ALA A 598 7.48 9.46 -6.13
N THR A 599 7.35 10.34 -7.11
CA THR A 599 6.77 10.11 -8.44
C THR A 599 7.48 10.97 -9.49
N GLY A 600 7.53 10.55 -10.76
CA GLY A 600 8.17 11.34 -11.83
C GLY A 600 7.37 12.55 -12.31
N GLN A 601 6.13 12.73 -11.83
CA GLN A 601 5.26 13.85 -12.12
C GLN A 601 4.22 14.02 -11.00
N VAL A 602 3.48 15.13 -11.00
CA VAL A 602 2.29 15.33 -10.14
C VAL A 602 1.13 14.42 -10.57
N ALA A 603 0.03 14.46 -9.80
CA ALA A 603 -1.20 13.74 -10.11
C ALA A 603 -1.64 13.96 -11.58
N PRO A 604 -1.86 12.91 -12.39
CA PRO A 604 -2.29 13.05 -13.77
C PRO A 604 -3.79 13.37 -13.86
N ARG A 605 -4.19 14.14 -14.88
CA ARG A 605 -5.58 14.53 -15.10
C ARG A 605 -6.43 13.33 -15.56
N ILE A 606 -7.62 13.19 -14.99
CA ILE A 606 -8.59 12.15 -15.36
C ILE A 606 -9.11 12.43 -16.77
N ASN A 607 -9.07 11.42 -17.64
CA ASN A 607 -9.77 11.44 -18.92
C ASN A 607 -11.26 11.07 -18.71
N PRO A 608 -12.24 11.95 -19.01
CA PRO A 608 -13.66 11.63 -18.85
C PRO A 608 -14.10 10.39 -19.65
N ALA A 609 -13.50 10.14 -20.82
CA ALA A 609 -13.81 8.99 -21.66
C ALA A 609 -13.24 7.66 -21.12
N ALA A 610 -12.39 7.69 -20.09
CA ALA A 610 -11.86 6.50 -19.43
C ALA A 610 -12.74 6.03 -18.25
N LEU A 611 -13.54 6.92 -17.65
CA LEU A 611 -14.37 6.63 -16.48
C LEU A 611 -15.35 5.46 -16.67
N VAL A 612 -15.76 5.18 -17.91
CA VAL A 612 -16.80 4.18 -18.24
C VAL A 612 -16.25 2.75 -18.38
N ARG A 613 -15.02 2.57 -18.92
CA ARG A 613 -14.47 1.23 -19.21
C ARG A 613 -12.96 1.08 -18.96
N GLY A 614 -12.29 2.11 -18.46
CA GLY A 614 -10.84 2.19 -18.34
C GLY A 614 -10.15 2.82 -19.55
N GLU A 615 -8.85 3.04 -19.39
CA GLU A 615 -7.90 3.42 -20.44
C GLU A 615 -6.54 2.80 -20.14
N SER A 616 -5.64 2.79 -21.11
CA SER A 616 -4.24 2.41 -20.90
C SER A 616 -3.32 3.57 -21.30
N ASP A 617 -2.44 3.98 -20.39
CA ASP A 617 -1.46 5.06 -20.59
C ASP A 617 -0.12 4.62 -19.99
N LEU A 618 0.54 3.67 -20.68
CA LEU A 618 1.80 3.08 -20.21
C LEU A 618 2.93 4.12 -20.10
N SER A 619 2.86 5.20 -20.87
CA SER A 619 3.75 6.36 -20.79
C SER A 619 3.60 7.04 -19.42
N MET A 620 2.38 7.46 -19.08
CA MET A 620 2.04 8.04 -17.77
C MET A 620 2.39 7.09 -16.62
N THR A 621 2.03 5.80 -16.72
CA THR A 621 2.32 4.79 -15.69
C THR A 621 3.82 4.64 -15.44
N THR A 622 4.64 4.62 -16.49
CA THR A 622 6.11 4.53 -16.38
C THR A 622 6.70 5.75 -15.67
N GLU A 623 6.25 6.96 -16.02
CA GLU A 623 6.73 8.18 -15.35
C GLU A 623 6.30 8.27 -13.88
N VAL A 624 5.07 7.87 -13.54
CA VAL A 624 4.61 7.88 -12.14
C VAL A 624 5.37 6.84 -11.30
N MET A 625 5.58 5.63 -11.82
CA MET A 625 6.24 4.53 -11.09
C MET A 625 7.76 4.66 -11.01
N ARG A 626 8.38 5.63 -11.69
CA ARG A 626 9.83 5.78 -11.90
C ARG A 626 10.73 5.63 -10.67
N PHE A 627 10.25 6.03 -9.50
CA PHE A 627 10.98 5.93 -8.21
C PHE A 627 10.44 4.84 -7.28
N ALA A 628 9.34 4.20 -7.66
CA ALA A 628 8.53 3.41 -6.74
C ALA A 628 8.93 1.93 -6.71
N PHE A 629 9.25 1.33 -7.87
CA PHE A 629 9.44 -0.12 -8.03
C PHE A 629 10.71 -0.72 -7.36
N PRO A 630 11.88 -0.06 -7.26
CA PRO A 630 13.08 -0.70 -6.73
C PRO A 630 12.96 -1.23 -5.28
N PRO A 631 12.43 -0.47 -4.30
CA PRO A 631 12.24 -0.98 -2.95
C PRO A 631 11.10 -2.02 -2.82
N ASN A 632 10.25 -2.20 -3.85
CA ASN A 632 9.35 -3.35 -3.92
C ASN A 632 10.09 -4.61 -4.34
N LEU A 633 10.87 -4.53 -5.43
CA LEU A 633 11.67 -5.65 -5.96
C LEU A 633 12.68 -6.15 -4.92
N THR A 634 13.38 -5.22 -4.28
CA THR A 634 14.49 -5.49 -3.34
C THR A 634 14.10 -5.49 -1.87
N GLY A 635 12.82 -5.27 -1.53
CA GLY A 635 12.28 -5.36 -0.16
C GLY A 635 12.64 -4.21 0.80
N HIS A 636 13.51 -3.27 0.43
CA HIS A 636 13.91 -2.13 1.25
C HIS A 636 12.71 -1.27 1.72
N PRO A 637 12.69 -0.73 2.95
CA PRO A 637 11.64 0.19 3.38
C PRO A 637 11.75 1.53 2.64
N ALA A 638 10.61 2.15 2.35
CA ALA A 638 10.54 3.46 1.70
C ALA A 638 9.33 4.27 2.21
N ILE A 639 9.56 5.52 2.61
CA ILE A 639 8.51 6.45 3.02
C ILE A 639 8.30 7.53 1.96
N SER A 640 7.05 7.93 1.73
CA SER A 640 6.68 9.13 0.97
C SER A 640 6.06 10.15 1.91
N PHE A 641 6.42 11.42 1.75
CA PHE A 641 5.87 12.55 2.52
C PHE A 641 5.85 13.85 1.69
N PRO A 642 5.07 14.88 2.08
CA PRO A 642 4.91 16.09 1.28
C PRO A 642 6.19 16.92 1.20
N ALA A 643 6.60 17.29 -0.02
CA ALA A 643 7.69 18.23 -0.31
C ALA A 643 7.18 19.66 -0.59
N GLY A 644 5.90 19.79 -0.96
CA GLY A 644 5.23 21.04 -1.31
C GLY A 644 4.17 20.81 -2.38
N TYR A 645 4.00 21.80 -3.26
CA TYR A 645 2.97 21.84 -4.30
C TYR A 645 3.54 22.41 -5.61
N ASP A 646 2.93 22.07 -6.74
CA ASP A 646 3.19 22.70 -8.03
C ASP A 646 2.51 24.07 -8.17
N ALA A 647 2.66 24.70 -9.34
CA ALA A 647 2.00 25.97 -9.68
C ALA A 647 0.45 25.89 -9.71
N SER A 648 -0.13 24.70 -9.93
CA SER A 648 -1.59 24.46 -9.89
C SER A 648 -2.14 24.15 -8.49
N GLY A 649 -1.27 23.92 -7.51
CA GLY A 649 -1.62 23.50 -6.16
C GLY A 649 -1.83 22.00 -5.99
N LEU A 650 -1.38 21.17 -6.95
CA LEU A 650 -1.30 19.72 -6.78
C LEU A 650 -0.12 19.36 -5.86
N PRO A 651 -0.28 18.40 -4.93
CA PRO A 651 0.81 17.95 -4.06
C PRO A 651 2.00 17.34 -4.81
N ILE A 652 3.21 17.59 -4.27
CA ILE A 652 4.46 16.94 -4.67
C ILE A 652 5.02 16.19 -3.45
N GLY A 653 5.36 14.91 -3.62
CA GLY A 653 5.97 14.07 -2.58
C GLY A 653 7.48 13.85 -2.79
N LEU A 654 8.24 13.88 -1.70
CA LEU A 654 9.61 13.34 -1.65
C LEU A 654 9.55 11.92 -1.09
N GLN A 655 10.45 11.05 -1.54
CA GLN A 655 10.63 9.71 -1.03
C GLN A 655 12.02 9.53 -0.40
N VAL A 656 12.06 8.78 0.70
CA VAL A 656 13.29 8.32 1.33
C VAL A 656 13.24 6.80 1.45
N ILE A 657 14.23 6.13 0.85
CA ILE A 657 14.44 4.68 0.90
C ILE A 657 15.53 4.40 1.93
N GLY A 658 15.32 3.43 2.82
CA GLY A 658 16.27 3.08 3.87
C GLY A 658 16.87 1.69 3.68
N ARG A 659 17.87 1.37 4.51
CA ARG A 659 18.28 -0.04 4.75
C ARG A 659 17.10 -0.87 5.26
N PRO A 660 17.14 -2.21 5.12
CA PRO A 660 16.22 -3.09 5.84
C PRO A 660 16.12 -2.71 7.31
N TRP A 661 14.91 -2.78 7.88
CA TRP A 661 14.59 -2.52 9.29
C TRP A 661 14.84 -1.08 9.79
N SER A 662 15.22 -0.14 8.92
CA SER A 662 15.56 1.24 9.30
C SER A 662 14.37 2.20 9.40
N GLU A 663 13.12 1.70 9.55
CA GLU A 663 11.91 2.53 9.48
C GLU A 663 11.91 3.71 10.46
N ARG A 664 12.51 3.57 11.67
CA ARG A 664 12.66 4.68 12.63
C ARG A 664 13.41 5.88 12.04
N LEU A 665 14.44 5.65 11.23
CA LEU A 665 15.19 6.73 10.57
C LEU A 665 14.34 7.42 9.50
N LEU A 666 13.55 6.64 8.75
CA LEU A 666 12.63 7.18 7.74
C LEU A 666 11.57 8.09 8.38
N PHE A 667 11.00 7.69 9.52
CA PHE A 667 10.07 8.54 10.27
C PHE A 667 10.75 9.79 10.87
N ARG A 668 11.98 9.71 11.39
CA ARG A 668 12.72 10.90 11.87
C ARG A 668 12.96 11.94 10.77
N VAL A 669 13.31 11.51 9.55
CA VAL A 669 13.50 12.43 8.42
C VAL A 669 12.16 12.99 7.91
N ALA A 670 11.10 12.17 7.86
CA ALA A 670 9.77 12.63 7.52
C ALA A 670 9.22 13.64 8.54
N ALA A 671 9.45 13.43 9.84
CA ALA A 671 9.00 14.31 10.92
C ALA A 671 9.63 15.72 10.84
N MET A 672 10.89 15.79 10.40
CA MET A 672 11.54 17.06 10.05
C MET A 672 10.90 17.70 8.80
N ALA A 673 10.71 16.93 7.73
CA ALA A 673 10.07 17.42 6.50
C ALA A 673 8.66 18.00 6.75
N GLU A 674 7.89 17.39 7.67
CA GLU A 674 6.58 17.84 8.10
C GLU A 674 6.58 19.23 8.76
N GLN A 675 7.69 19.65 9.39
CA GLN A 675 7.83 21.02 9.91
C GLN A 675 8.21 22.04 8.81
N LEU A 676 8.96 21.60 7.81
CA LEU A 676 9.52 22.46 6.76
C LEU A 676 8.50 22.78 5.65
N VAL A 677 7.59 21.85 5.36
CA VAL A 677 6.58 22.00 4.31
C VAL A 677 5.41 22.87 4.77
N ASP A 678 5.16 23.96 4.05
CA ASP A 678 3.95 24.77 4.21
C ASP A 678 2.75 24.04 3.57
N ARG A 679 1.89 23.46 4.41
CA ARG A 679 0.77 22.62 3.95
C ARG A 679 -0.44 23.45 3.56
N ARG A 680 -1.09 23.09 2.46
CA ARG A 680 -2.34 23.69 1.99
C ARG A 680 -3.53 22.82 2.39
N LYS A 681 -4.65 23.45 2.75
CA LYS A 681 -5.90 22.72 3.02
C LYS A 681 -6.45 22.12 1.71
N PRO A 682 -6.86 20.84 1.68
CA PRO A 682 -7.52 20.23 0.53
C PRO A 682 -8.82 20.97 0.13
N LYS A 683 -9.14 21.00 -1.17
CA LYS A 683 -10.37 21.66 -1.68
C LYS A 683 -11.64 20.91 -1.27
N ARG A 684 -11.56 19.58 -1.16
CA ARG A 684 -12.65 18.69 -0.75
C ARG A 684 -12.35 18.18 0.67
N TRP A 685 -12.85 18.88 1.69
CA TRP A 685 -12.52 18.64 3.10
C TRP A 685 -13.79 18.48 3.95
N TYR A 686 -13.89 17.36 4.66
CA TYR A 686 -15.07 16.90 5.41
C TYR A 686 -14.60 16.38 6.79
N PRO A 687 -14.34 17.27 7.77
CA PRO A 687 -13.79 16.89 9.07
C PRO A 687 -14.84 16.21 9.95
N LEU A 688 -14.40 15.40 10.93
CA LEU A 688 -15.30 14.70 11.86
C LEU A 688 -15.39 15.34 13.26
N LEU A 689 -14.32 16.00 13.71
CA LEU A 689 -14.20 16.60 15.06
C LEU A 689 -14.92 17.96 15.21
N ASP A 690 -15.20 18.59 14.07
CA ASP A 690 -15.72 19.96 13.91
C ASP A 690 -16.77 19.95 12.77
N ALA A 691 -17.63 18.92 12.75
CA ALA A 691 -18.60 18.61 11.68
C ALA A 691 -19.97 19.25 11.89
#